data_AF-A0A2T2NXF6-F1
#
_entry.id   AF-A0A2T2NXF6-F1
#
_cell.length_a   1.000
_cell.length_b   1.000
_cell.length_c   1.000
_cell.angle_alpha   90.00
_cell.angle_beta   90.00
_cell.angle_gamma   90.00
#
_symmetry.space_group_name_H-M   'P 1'
#
loop_
_entity.id
_entity.type
_entity.pdbx_description
1 polymer ?
#
loop_
_entity_poly.entity_id
_entity_poly.type
_entity_poly.pdbx_seq_one_letter_code
_entity_poly.pdbx_strand_id
1 'polypeptide(L)'
;MVLELHVWGPAFGLPSIDAACNATIAYFHRIVPPAEWLLIADYDTSISPREEFPVLADGDARITGFSSIVSYLRDHRSGAYNLDYHLTHQQQTDRTAFISFLESTAGPLVDLSLYVSSENYNNTTSSAYTAILPWHSNYSIPPRRRDLARARTAHLGLSSLDVNAAAEDDNIPGAGTSASEFENAKRAAGIPTEEKPKGFNLGRGKGIGGLLSSPVYAARFKLDTLSNELLEPLSDLLGKKEYLLEGDKPSSLDCLCFGYLALMFYAPVPQPWLKETIQTKYPRISRYIRRLRDELLGGEEINPAHVWAIATWSGGDAQVQDLVKKHNMRLPWRPWPPLAMQELSSGLPLVSHLTERSVTIQDTHRPSHSQLSSLPSPLFVNTLLIQNPPPPTSSTKTGRFFGKANLGHTFRHKSAGAFGPELAKKLSQLVKMEKNVMRSMELVSRERMEVAQQLSIWGEACDDDVSDVTDKLGVLIYEIGELEDQYVDRYDQYRVTIKSIRNIEASVQPSRDRKQKITDQIAQLKYKEPNSPRIVVLEQELVRAEAESLVAEAQLSNITREKLKAAFTYQFDAMREHCEKLAIIAGYGKHLLELIDDTPVTPGETRNAYDGYEASKAIIQDCEDALTNWVQQNASVSSKLSTRARTLSQRRRNASRRQGEGVDLSHQDQPLDRESGLWIPASEHQGNGYEDEEDEDAPSTVATETRGREEERAIAA
;
A
#
# COMPACT_ATOMS: atom_id res chain seq x y z
N MET A 1 31.75 -31.49 -23.07
CA MET A 1 30.86 -30.35 -22.78
C MET A 1 30.95 -30.06 -21.29
N VAL A 2 30.65 -28.84 -20.87
CA VAL A 2 30.71 -28.37 -19.49
C VAL A 2 29.26 -28.14 -19.04
N LEU A 3 28.92 -28.56 -17.82
CA LEU A 3 27.55 -28.51 -17.32
C LEU A 3 27.21 -27.09 -16.83
N GLU A 4 26.16 -26.47 -17.37
CA GLU A 4 25.75 -25.11 -17.02
C GLU A 4 24.54 -25.16 -16.07
N LEU A 5 24.74 -24.73 -14.81
CA LEU A 5 23.70 -24.75 -13.78
C LEU A 5 23.16 -23.33 -13.54
N HIS A 6 21.92 -23.09 -13.97
CA HIS A 6 21.20 -21.83 -13.73
C HIS A 6 20.37 -21.92 -12.44
N VAL A 7 20.52 -20.91 -11.58
CA VAL A 7 19.89 -20.83 -10.26
C VAL A 7 19.44 -19.41 -9.94
N TRP A 8 18.47 -19.27 -9.04
CA TRP A 8 18.21 -17.96 -8.43
C TRP A 8 19.46 -17.45 -7.68
N GLY A 9 19.72 -16.15 -7.75
CA GLY A 9 20.86 -15.51 -7.08
C GLY A 9 20.94 -15.70 -5.55
N PRO A 10 22.11 -15.45 -4.95
CA PRO A 10 22.40 -15.73 -3.54
C PRO A 10 21.62 -14.84 -2.56
N ALA A 11 21.29 -15.40 -1.41
CA ALA A 11 20.65 -14.67 -0.32
C ALA A 11 21.06 -15.26 1.04
N PHE A 12 20.98 -14.46 2.10
CA PHE A 12 21.15 -14.92 3.49
C PHE A 12 22.52 -15.59 3.80
N GLY A 13 23.56 -15.28 3.00
CA GLY A 13 24.88 -15.92 3.07
C GLY A 13 24.96 -17.29 2.38
N LEU A 14 23.88 -17.74 1.74
CA LEU A 14 23.78 -18.99 0.98
C LEU A 14 23.91 -18.75 -0.54
N PRO A 15 24.29 -19.77 -1.34
CA PRO A 15 24.43 -19.65 -2.78
C PRO A 15 23.15 -19.24 -3.54
N SER A 16 21.97 -19.48 -2.97
CA SER A 16 20.69 -19.14 -3.58
C SER A 16 19.63 -18.75 -2.55
N ILE A 17 18.62 -17.99 -2.95
CA ILE A 17 17.38 -17.73 -2.17
C ILE A 17 16.41 -18.93 -2.18
N ASP A 18 16.66 -19.96 -2.99
CA ASP A 18 15.75 -21.09 -3.21
C ASP A 18 16.31 -22.44 -2.73
N ALA A 19 15.44 -23.30 -2.18
CA ALA A 19 15.83 -24.55 -1.53
C ALA A 19 16.41 -25.59 -2.51
N ALA A 20 15.74 -25.78 -3.65
CA ALA A 20 16.15 -26.75 -4.66
C ALA A 20 17.42 -26.26 -5.38
N CYS A 21 17.57 -24.95 -5.55
CA CYS A 21 18.81 -24.35 -6.05
C CYS A 21 20.00 -24.62 -5.09
N ASN A 22 19.85 -24.33 -3.79
CA ASN A 22 20.88 -24.61 -2.79
C ASN A 22 21.25 -26.11 -2.73
N ALA A 23 20.24 -27.00 -2.77
CA ALA A 23 20.44 -28.45 -2.79
C ALA A 23 21.24 -28.92 -4.03
N THR A 24 20.93 -28.36 -5.21
CA THR A 24 21.61 -28.72 -6.45
C THR A 24 23.06 -28.23 -6.45
N ILE A 25 23.32 -27.01 -5.99
CA ILE A 25 24.69 -26.47 -5.86
C ILE A 25 25.53 -27.31 -4.89
N ALA A 26 24.95 -27.72 -3.75
CA ALA A 26 25.59 -28.60 -2.79
C ALA A 26 25.91 -30.00 -3.37
N TYR A 27 25.01 -30.56 -4.19
CA TYR A 27 25.24 -31.81 -4.91
C TYR A 27 26.40 -31.67 -5.92
N PHE A 28 26.34 -30.66 -6.79
CA PHE A 28 27.37 -30.39 -7.81
C PHE A 28 28.76 -30.17 -7.20
N HIS A 29 28.88 -29.30 -6.20
CA HIS A 29 30.15 -29.02 -5.53
C HIS A 29 30.75 -30.26 -4.83
N ARG A 30 29.91 -31.24 -4.46
CA ARG A 30 30.37 -32.46 -3.76
C ARG A 30 30.82 -33.59 -4.70
N ILE A 31 30.31 -33.67 -5.93
CA ILE A 31 30.54 -34.80 -6.86
C ILE A 31 31.10 -34.41 -8.24
N VAL A 32 30.86 -33.19 -8.73
CA VAL A 32 31.33 -32.73 -10.05
C VAL A 32 32.58 -31.86 -9.87
N PRO A 33 33.72 -32.19 -10.50
CA PRO A 33 34.93 -31.37 -10.40
C PRO A 33 34.68 -29.93 -10.87
N PRO A 34 35.24 -28.90 -10.22
CA PRO A 34 34.93 -27.48 -10.51
C PRO A 34 35.44 -26.96 -11.88
N ALA A 35 36.03 -27.83 -12.70
CA ALA A 35 36.38 -27.57 -14.09
C ALA A 35 35.36 -28.15 -15.10
N GLU A 36 34.39 -28.95 -14.63
CA GLU A 36 33.40 -29.64 -15.47
C GLU A 36 31.97 -29.06 -15.34
N TRP A 37 31.76 -28.08 -14.46
CA TRP A 37 30.51 -27.33 -14.34
C TRP A 37 30.72 -25.84 -14.10
N LEU A 38 29.72 -25.04 -14.45
CA LEU A 38 29.63 -23.59 -14.29
C LEU A 38 28.35 -23.24 -13.51
N LEU A 39 28.40 -22.17 -12.71
CA LEU A 39 27.26 -21.69 -11.92
C LEU A 39 26.84 -20.29 -12.36
N ILE A 40 25.59 -20.14 -12.78
CA ILE A 40 25.03 -18.89 -13.30
C ILE A 40 23.90 -18.43 -12.37
N ALA A 41 24.06 -17.25 -11.77
CA ALA A 41 23.02 -16.58 -10.98
C ALA A 41 22.04 -15.87 -11.92
N ASP A 42 20.95 -16.54 -12.26
CA ASP A 42 19.99 -16.10 -13.27
C ASP A 42 18.70 -15.56 -12.65
N TYR A 43 17.90 -14.88 -13.46
CA TYR A 43 16.58 -14.36 -13.12
C TYR A 43 15.54 -14.56 -14.23
N ASP A 44 15.94 -14.90 -15.46
CA ASP A 44 14.97 -15.17 -16.53
C ASP A 44 14.61 -16.66 -16.57
N THR A 45 13.39 -16.95 -16.10
CA THR A 45 12.87 -18.31 -16.07
C THR A 45 12.46 -18.85 -17.44
N SER A 46 12.54 -18.07 -18.53
CA SER A 46 12.23 -18.53 -19.90
C SER A 46 13.09 -19.71 -20.39
N ILE A 47 14.30 -19.87 -19.83
CA ILE A 47 15.22 -20.99 -20.07
C ILE A 47 14.64 -22.32 -19.56
N SER A 48 13.67 -22.27 -18.64
CA SER A 48 13.00 -23.42 -18.03
C SER A 48 11.67 -23.73 -18.72
N PRO A 49 11.47 -24.94 -19.28
CA PRO A 49 10.16 -25.40 -19.76
C PRO A 49 9.03 -25.42 -18.72
N ARG A 50 9.33 -25.15 -17.44
CA ARG A 50 8.37 -25.03 -16.33
C ARG A 50 8.35 -23.65 -15.66
N GLU A 51 9.11 -22.69 -16.18
CA GLU A 51 9.38 -21.39 -15.54
C GLU A 51 10.00 -21.48 -14.12
N GLU A 52 10.70 -22.59 -13.82
CA GLU A 52 11.30 -22.87 -12.51
C GLU A 52 12.82 -23.10 -12.59
N PHE A 53 13.57 -22.54 -11.65
CA PHE A 53 14.95 -22.92 -11.32
C PHE A 53 14.95 -23.91 -10.13
N PRO A 54 15.95 -24.81 -10.00
CA PRO A 54 17.18 -24.92 -10.79
C PRO A 54 16.97 -25.53 -12.18
N VAL A 55 17.79 -25.09 -13.15
CA VAL A 55 17.87 -25.69 -14.49
C VAL A 55 19.31 -26.10 -14.79
N LEU A 56 19.49 -27.35 -15.22
CA LEU A 56 20.73 -27.83 -15.82
C LEU A 56 20.63 -27.73 -17.36
N ALA A 57 21.61 -27.06 -17.96
CA ALA A 57 21.86 -27.06 -19.39
C ALA A 57 23.10 -27.93 -19.71
N ASP A 58 22.96 -28.85 -20.66
CA ASP A 58 24.06 -29.60 -21.27
C ASP A 58 23.85 -29.63 -22.79
N GLY A 59 24.53 -28.75 -23.51
CA GLY A 59 24.29 -28.50 -24.93
C GLY A 59 22.85 -28.06 -25.18
N ASP A 60 22.08 -28.88 -25.90
CA ASP A 60 20.65 -28.66 -26.19
C ASP A 60 19.71 -29.17 -25.08
N ALA A 61 20.18 -30.02 -24.16
CA ALA A 61 19.35 -30.56 -23.09
C ALA A 61 19.05 -29.51 -22.02
N ARG A 62 17.79 -29.43 -21.54
CA ARG A 62 17.36 -28.60 -20.40
C ARG A 62 16.61 -29.48 -19.41
N ILE A 63 17.16 -29.64 -18.21
CA ILE A 63 16.59 -30.48 -17.14
C ILE A 63 16.22 -29.59 -15.95
N THR A 64 14.96 -29.62 -15.53
CA THR A 64 14.38 -28.72 -14.52
C THR A 64 14.16 -29.45 -13.19
N GLY A 65 14.58 -28.85 -12.07
CA GLY A 65 14.30 -29.34 -10.72
C GLY A 65 15.26 -30.42 -10.21
N PHE A 66 15.51 -30.41 -8.89
CA PHE A 66 16.56 -31.22 -8.23
C PHE A 66 16.47 -32.72 -8.56
N SER A 67 15.31 -33.33 -8.33
CA SER A 67 15.12 -34.78 -8.46
C SER A 67 15.28 -35.28 -9.91
N SER A 68 14.95 -34.45 -10.90
CA SER A 68 15.22 -34.71 -12.32
C SER A 68 16.70 -34.53 -12.67
N ILE A 69 17.33 -33.47 -12.16
CA ILE A 69 18.77 -33.19 -12.38
C ILE A 69 19.65 -34.30 -11.78
N VAL A 70 19.39 -34.75 -10.55
CA VAL A 70 20.14 -35.86 -9.91
C VAL A 70 19.94 -37.17 -10.67
N SER A 71 18.75 -37.43 -11.21
CA SER A 71 18.50 -38.61 -12.05
C SER A 71 19.28 -38.53 -13.37
N TYR A 72 19.25 -37.37 -14.05
CA TYR A 72 20.04 -37.14 -15.25
C TYR A 72 21.56 -37.32 -15.01
N LEU A 73 22.10 -36.80 -13.90
CA LEU A 73 23.52 -36.95 -13.53
C LEU A 73 23.92 -38.39 -13.16
N ARG A 74 22.96 -39.25 -12.81
CA ARG A 74 23.20 -40.68 -12.59
C ARG A 74 23.36 -41.46 -13.89
N ASP A 75 22.65 -41.06 -14.94
CA ASP A 75 22.69 -41.74 -16.23
C ASP A 75 23.77 -41.12 -17.15
N HIS A 76 24.04 -39.82 -17.01
CA HIS A 76 25.08 -39.09 -17.72
C HIS A 76 26.50 -39.61 -17.34
N ARG A 77 27.39 -39.74 -18.35
CA ARG A 77 28.75 -40.29 -18.23
C ARG A 77 28.86 -41.56 -17.35
N SER A 78 27.97 -42.53 -17.58
CA SER A 78 28.02 -43.85 -16.95
C SER A 78 27.98 -43.84 -15.42
N GLY A 79 27.30 -42.85 -14.82
CA GLY A 79 27.12 -42.74 -13.37
C GLY A 79 28.33 -42.22 -12.59
N ALA A 80 29.32 -41.62 -13.26
CA ALA A 80 30.46 -40.98 -12.61
C ALA A 80 30.05 -39.89 -11.60
N TYR A 81 28.90 -39.23 -11.80
CA TYR A 81 28.37 -38.19 -10.93
C TYR A 81 27.23 -38.67 -9.99
N ASN A 82 27.11 -39.98 -9.75
CA ASN A 82 26.12 -40.55 -8.83
C ASN A 82 26.63 -40.55 -7.37
N LEU A 83 26.24 -39.56 -6.57
CA LEU A 83 26.59 -39.49 -5.14
C LEU A 83 26.09 -40.72 -4.36
N ASP A 84 24.92 -41.24 -4.76
CA ASP A 84 24.22 -42.37 -4.13
C ASP A 84 24.78 -43.76 -4.49
N TYR A 85 25.90 -43.86 -5.23
CA TYR A 85 26.44 -45.14 -5.73
C TYR A 85 26.67 -46.21 -4.64
N HIS A 86 26.78 -45.76 -3.38
CA HIS A 86 27.09 -46.58 -2.21
C HIS A 86 25.84 -47.04 -1.44
N LEU A 87 24.64 -46.56 -1.79
CA LEU A 87 23.40 -46.89 -1.09
C LEU A 87 22.88 -48.29 -1.46
N THR A 88 22.45 -49.06 -0.47
CA THR A 88 21.75 -50.35 -0.69
C THR A 88 20.37 -50.13 -1.31
N HIS A 89 19.77 -51.17 -1.89
CA HIS A 89 18.41 -51.05 -2.48
C HIS A 89 17.36 -50.55 -1.48
N GLN A 90 17.46 -50.93 -0.19
CA GLN A 90 16.58 -50.43 0.87
C GLN A 90 16.82 -48.93 1.11
N GLN A 91 18.08 -48.53 1.27
CA GLN A 91 18.43 -47.11 1.40
C GLN A 91 18.03 -46.27 0.18
N GLN A 92 18.01 -46.85 -1.03
CA GLN A 92 17.54 -46.17 -2.24
C GLN A 92 16.01 -46.01 -2.27
N THR A 93 15.24 -46.96 -1.76
CA THR A 93 13.78 -46.77 -1.57
C THR A 93 13.51 -45.73 -0.48
N ASP A 94 14.21 -45.82 0.65
CA ASP A 94 14.07 -44.88 1.78
C ASP A 94 14.42 -43.45 1.37
N ARG A 95 15.57 -43.26 0.69
CA ARG A 95 15.99 -41.98 0.08
C ARG A 95 14.88 -41.39 -0.77
N THR A 96 14.24 -42.19 -1.61
CA THR A 96 13.22 -41.72 -2.55
C THR A 96 11.94 -41.32 -1.82
N ALA A 97 11.51 -42.09 -0.82
CA ALA A 97 10.40 -41.71 0.05
C ALA A 97 10.69 -40.43 0.85
N PHE A 98 11.89 -40.30 1.44
CA PHE A 98 12.28 -39.11 2.19
C PHE A 98 12.50 -37.86 1.31
N ILE A 99 12.87 -38.00 0.04
CA ILE A 99 12.87 -36.89 -0.93
C ILE A 99 11.45 -36.36 -1.14
N SER A 100 10.48 -37.23 -1.44
CA SER A 100 9.07 -36.80 -1.63
C SER A 100 8.43 -36.28 -0.34
N PHE A 101 8.86 -36.77 0.83
CA PHE A 101 8.47 -36.22 2.13
C PHE A 101 9.05 -34.81 2.36
N LEU A 102 10.32 -34.55 2.04
CA LEU A 102 10.92 -33.21 2.11
C LEU A 102 10.24 -32.24 1.14
N GLU A 103 10.05 -32.64 -0.12
CA GLU A 103 9.40 -31.80 -1.13
C GLU A 103 7.97 -31.40 -0.72
N SER A 104 7.22 -32.31 -0.07
CA SER A 104 5.83 -32.05 0.37
C SER A 104 5.71 -31.31 1.71
N THR A 105 6.59 -31.56 2.69
CA THR A 105 6.48 -30.96 4.05
C THR A 105 7.40 -29.76 4.29
N ALA A 106 8.63 -29.77 3.77
CA ALA A 106 9.59 -28.69 3.98
C ALA A 106 9.33 -27.48 3.08
N GLY A 107 8.76 -27.69 1.89
CA GLY A 107 8.32 -26.61 0.99
C GLY A 107 7.35 -25.63 1.65
N PRO A 108 6.18 -26.08 2.14
CA PRO A 108 5.21 -25.23 2.83
C PRO A 108 5.79 -24.51 4.06
N LEU A 109 6.73 -25.12 4.80
CA LEU A 109 7.39 -24.48 5.95
C LEU A 109 8.34 -23.33 5.54
N VAL A 110 9.05 -23.45 4.41
CA VAL A 110 9.84 -22.33 3.85
C VAL A 110 8.91 -21.23 3.33
N ASP A 111 7.82 -21.60 2.65
CA ASP A 111 6.82 -20.65 2.15
C ASP A 111 6.19 -19.83 3.28
N LEU A 112 5.72 -20.49 4.35
CA LEU A 112 5.18 -19.86 5.55
C LEU A 112 6.17 -18.88 6.21
N SER A 113 7.44 -19.30 6.29
CA SER A 113 8.52 -18.54 6.94
C SER A 113 8.96 -17.31 6.14
N LEU A 114 9.14 -17.43 4.82
CA LEU A 114 9.77 -16.38 3.98
C LEU A 114 8.77 -15.55 3.16
N TYR A 115 7.60 -16.08 2.79
CA TYR A 115 6.71 -15.45 1.82
C TYR A 115 5.33 -15.11 2.41
N VAL A 116 4.75 -15.99 3.24
CA VAL A 116 3.43 -15.73 3.87
C VAL A 116 3.58 -14.71 5.00
N SER A 117 4.44 -14.96 5.99
CA SER A 117 4.68 -14.02 7.09
C SER A 117 5.08 -12.64 6.56
N SER A 118 4.20 -11.64 6.74
CA SER A 118 4.37 -10.34 6.09
C SER A 118 5.52 -9.54 6.70
N GLU A 119 5.78 -9.71 8.00
CA GLU A 119 6.93 -9.10 8.67
C GLU A 119 8.24 -9.69 8.13
N ASN A 120 8.28 -10.99 7.83
CA ASN A 120 9.45 -11.64 7.24
C ASN A 120 9.62 -11.25 5.76
N TYR A 121 8.54 -11.31 4.96
CA TYR A 121 8.61 -10.99 3.54
C TYR A 121 8.98 -9.52 3.29
N ASN A 122 8.33 -8.57 3.98
CA ASN A 122 8.51 -7.14 3.72
C ASN A 122 9.88 -6.61 4.18
N ASN A 123 10.48 -7.19 5.24
CA ASN A 123 11.77 -6.74 5.76
C ASN A 123 12.97 -7.52 5.17
N THR A 124 12.83 -8.83 4.96
CA THR A 124 13.97 -9.74 4.66
C THR A 124 13.90 -10.35 3.26
N THR A 125 12.74 -10.80 2.79
CA THR A 125 12.66 -11.55 1.53
C THR A 125 12.60 -10.65 0.30
N SER A 126 11.78 -9.59 0.31
CA SER A 126 11.70 -8.63 -0.80
C SER A 126 12.98 -7.80 -0.96
N SER A 127 13.64 -7.48 0.16
CA SER A 127 14.93 -6.80 0.18
C SER A 127 16.08 -7.70 -0.34
N ALA A 128 16.05 -9.00 -0.04
CA ALA A 128 16.96 -9.97 -0.65
C ALA A 128 16.73 -10.10 -2.17
N TYR A 129 15.48 -10.19 -2.63
CA TYR A 129 15.17 -10.17 -4.07
C TYR A 129 15.65 -8.90 -4.77
N THR A 130 15.49 -7.73 -4.12
CA THR A 130 15.98 -6.44 -4.64
C THR A 130 17.51 -6.41 -4.82
N ALA A 131 18.27 -7.29 -4.15
CA ALA A 131 19.73 -7.40 -4.27
C ALA A 131 20.20 -8.39 -5.37
N ILE A 132 19.30 -9.15 -5.99
CA ILE A 132 19.62 -10.18 -7.02
C ILE A 132 18.80 -10.05 -8.32
N LEU A 133 17.95 -9.03 -8.43
CA LEU A 133 17.11 -8.79 -9.61
C LEU A 133 17.38 -7.42 -10.25
N PRO A 134 17.21 -7.27 -11.58
CA PRO A 134 17.05 -5.96 -12.19
C PRO A 134 15.84 -5.22 -11.61
N TRP A 135 15.91 -3.88 -11.58
CA TRP A 135 14.89 -3.02 -10.96
C TRP A 135 13.47 -3.27 -11.50
N HIS A 136 13.32 -3.60 -12.78
CA HIS A 136 12.02 -3.88 -13.41
C HIS A 136 11.42 -5.22 -12.96
N SER A 137 12.25 -6.27 -12.86
CA SER A 137 11.80 -7.62 -12.47
C SER A 137 11.38 -7.71 -11.00
N ASN A 138 11.78 -6.74 -10.18
CA ASN A 138 11.40 -6.63 -8.77
C ASN A 138 9.90 -6.36 -8.56
N TYR A 139 9.20 -5.88 -9.59
CA TYR A 139 7.74 -5.65 -9.56
C TYR A 139 6.91 -6.87 -9.98
N SER A 140 7.52 -7.90 -10.56
CA SER A 140 6.83 -9.09 -11.09
C SER A 140 7.23 -10.39 -10.40
N ILE A 141 8.53 -10.67 -10.27
CA ILE A 141 9.02 -11.96 -9.76
C ILE A 141 8.71 -12.15 -8.26
N PRO A 142 9.01 -11.19 -7.35
CA PRO A 142 8.74 -11.38 -5.92
C PRO A 142 7.24 -11.48 -5.58
N PRO A 143 6.34 -10.63 -6.13
CA PRO A 143 4.89 -10.81 -5.95
C PRO A 143 4.40 -12.17 -6.47
N ARG A 144 4.72 -12.55 -7.72
CA ARG A 144 4.28 -13.83 -8.30
C ARG A 144 4.75 -15.02 -7.45
N ARG A 145 5.98 -15.00 -6.92
CA ARG A 145 6.46 -16.05 -6.00
C ARG A 145 5.77 -16.03 -4.64
N ARG A 146 5.42 -14.86 -4.09
CA ARG A 146 4.64 -14.76 -2.85
C ARG A 146 3.23 -15.32 -3.02
N ASP A 147 2.56 -15.05 -4.13
CA ASP A 147 1.19 -15.51 -4.37
C ASP A 147 1.13 -17.01 -4.69
N LEU A 148 2.15 -17.56 -5.36
CA LEU A 148 2.34 -19.02 -5.46
C LEU A 148 2.57 -19.67 -4.08
N ALA A 149 3.41 -19.08 -3.22
CA ALA A 149 3.65 -19.57 -1.86
C ALA A 149 2.38 -19.52 -0.98
N ARG A 150 1.56 -18.46 -1.11
CA ARG A 150 0.23 -18.36 -0.49
C ARG A 150 -0.70 -19.47 -1.01
N ALA A 151 -0.80 -19.67 -2.32
CA ALA A 151 -1.63 -20.73 -2.91
C ALA A 151 -1.23 -22.13 -2.42
N ARG A 152 0.07 -22.43 -2.29
CA ARG A 152 0.55 -23.70 -1.74
C ARG A 152 0.21 -23.90 -0.26
N THR A 153 0.16 -22.83 0.53
CA THR A 153 0.03 -22.90 2.00
C THR A 153 -1.39 -22.61 2.53
N ALA A 154 -2.31 -22.11 1.71
CA ALA A 154 -3.67 -21.74 2.08
C ALA A 154 -4.42 -22.82 2.88
N HIS A 155 -4.27 -24.09 2.47
CA HIS A 155 -4.91 -25.25 3.10
C HIS A 155 -4.53 -25.49 4.57
N LEU A 156 -3.48 -24.84 5.09
CA LEU A 156 -3.02 -24.98 6.47
C LEU A 156 -3.77 -24.07 7.47
N GLY A 157 -4.62 -23.15 6.98
CA GLY A 157 -5.40 -22.24 7.84
C GLY A 157 -4.51 -21.41 8.77
N LEU A 158 -3.41 -20.88 8.21
CA LEU A 158 -2.34 -20.16 8.90
C LEU A 158 -2.16 -18.71 8.39
N SER A 159 -3.11 -18.24 7.58
CA SER A 159 -3.05 -16.97 6.86
C SER A 159 -2.85 -15.74 7.77
N SER A 160 -3.39 -15.78 8.99
CA SER A 160 -3.10 -14.85 10.13
C SER A 160 -1.62 -14.54 10.46
N LEU A 161 -0.64 -15.25 9.87
CA LEU A 161 0.79 -14.93 9.93
C LEU A 161 1.18 -13.77 8.99
N ASP A 162 0.47 -13.62 7.88
CA ASP A 162 0.55 -12.46 7.00
C ASP A 162 -0.21 -11.32 7.68
N VAL A 163 0.45 -10.44 8.45
CA VAL A 163 -0.24 -9.37 9.21
C VAL A 163 -0.91 -8.32 8.29
N ASN A 164 -0.67 -8.36 6.97
CA ASN A 164 -1.48 -7.59 6.02
C ASN A 164 -2.76 -8.37 5.67
N ALA A 165 -2.64 -9.66 5.36
CA ALA A 165 -3.82 -10.52 5.19
C ALA A 165 -4.58 -10.72 6.51
N ALA A 166 -4.02 -10.51 7.70
CA ALA A 166 -4.74 -10.49 8.98
C ALA A 166 -5.68 -9.27 9.14
N ALA A 167 -5.80 -8.41 8.12
CA ALA A 167 -6.86 -7.42 7.93
C ALA A 167 -7.78 -7.75 6.73
N GLU A 168 -7.59 -8.91 6.10
CA GLU A 168 -8.29 -9.46 4.93
C GLU A 168 -8.75 -10.94 5.19
N ASP A 169 -8.31 -11.58 6.28
CA ASP A 169 -8.51 -12.98 6.69
C ASP A 169 -9.65 -13.16 7.71
N ASP A 170 -10.13 -12.07 8.30
CA ASP A 170 -11.49 -12.06 8.87
C ASP A 170 -12.55 -12.29 7.74
N ASN A 171 -12.14 -12.25 6.45
CA ASN A 171 -12.94 -12.58 5.26
C ASN A 171 -12.56 -13.93 4.57
N ILE A 172 -12.05 -14.93 5.31
CA ILE A 172 -12.09 -16.34 4.85
C ILE A 172 -12.96 -17.18 5.81
N PRO A 173 -14.11 -17.75 5.38
CA PRO A 173 -15.00 -18.49 6.26
C PRO A 173 -14.37 -19.76 6.87
N GLY A 174 -14.52 -19.92 8.20
CA GLY A 174 -14.43 -21.23 8.87
C GLY A 174 -13.11 -21.60 9.57
N ALA A 175 -12.18 -20.66 9.79
CA ALA A 175 -10.89 -20.93 10.44
C ALA A 175 -10.75 -20.40 11.90
N GLY A 176 -11.74 -19.66 12.42
CA GLY A 176 -11.71 -19.05 13.74
C GLY A 176 -12.33 -19.91 14.85
N THR A 177 -12.44 -19.31 16.04
CA THR A 177 -13.32 -19.82 17.11
C THR A 177 -14.52 -18.89 17.23
N SER A 178 -15.70 -19.45 17.50
CA SER A 178 -16.95 -18.67 17.54
C SER A 178 -16.95 -17.49 18.51
N ALA A 179 -16.12 -17.52 19.56
CA ALA A 179 -15.93 -16.40 20.47
C ALA A 179 -15.04 -15.27 19.90
N SER A 180 -14.03 -15.59 19.08
CA SER A 180 -13.19 -14.59 18.41
C SER A 180 -13.90 -13.97 17.19
N GLU A 181 -14.62 -14.79 16.42
CA GLU A 181 -15.40 -14.34 15.26
C GLU A 181 -16.51 -13.37 15.70
N PHE A 182 -17.21 -13.65 16.80
CA PHE A 182 -18.24 -12.76 17.35
C PHE A 182 -17.71 -11.41 17.87
N GLU A 183 -16.47 -11.35 18.39
CA GLU A 183 -15.85 -10.09 18.78
C GLU A 183 -15.24 -9.31 17.61
N ASN A 184 -14.69 -9.99 16.59
CA ASN A 184 -14.23 -9.32 15.37
C ASN A 184 -15.42 -8.78 14.57
N ALA A 185 -16.49 -9.55 14.39
CA ALA A 185 -17.71 -9.09 13.73
C ALA A 185 -18.35 -7.88 14.43
N LYS A 186 -18.39 -7.83 15.77
CA LYS A 186 -18.84 -6.64 16.52
C LYS A 186 -17.93 -5.42 16.35
N ARG A 187 -16.63 -5.64 16.11
CA ARG A 187 -15.62 -4.60 15.97
C ARG A 187 -15.60 -4.00 14.55
N ALA A 188 -15.85 -4.82 13.53
CA ALA A 188 -16.12 -4.39 12.15
C ALA A 188 -17.46 -3.62 12.07
N ALA A 189 -18.56 -4.23 12.54
CA ALA A 189 -19.90 -3.62 12.57
C ALA A 189 -20.07 -2.38 13.49
N GLY A 190 -18.96 -1.82 14.03
CA GLY A 190 -18.93 -0.53 14.71
C GLY A 190 -19.64 -0.46 16.07
N ILE A 191 -20.06 -1.60 16.64
CA ILE A 191 -20.82 -1.65 17.89
C ILE A 191 -19.85 -1.50 19.08
N PRO A 192 -20.07 -0.55 20.01
CA PRO A 192 -19.18 -0.37 21.15
C PRO A 192 -19.25 -1.56 22.13
N THR A 193 -18.15 -2.32 22.20
CA THR A 193 -17.94 -3.36 23.23
C THR A 193 -17.67 -2.71 24.59
N GLU A 194 -18.41 -3.12 25.63
CA GLU A 194 -18.33 -2.48 26.96
C GLU A 194 -16.95 -2.62 27.63
N GLU A 195 -16.36 -1.49 28.03
CA GLU A 195 -15.14 -1.49 28.83
C GLU A 195 -15.43 -1.94 30.28
N LYS A 196 -15.06 -3.17 30.63
CA LYS A 196 -14.75 -3.48 32.04
C LYS A 196 -13.48 -2.72 32.47
N PRO A 197 -13.42 -2.25 33.73
CA PRO A 197 -12.73 -1.00 34.05
C PRO A 197 -11.21 -1.06 33.93
N LYS A 198 -10.62 0.04 33.44
CA LYS A 198 -9.17 0.23 33.36
C LYS A 198 -8.53 0.37 34.74
N GLY A 199 -8.14 -0.76 35.34
CA GLY A 199 -7.08 -0.77 36.34
C GLY A 199 -5.77 -0.22 35.74
N PHE A 200 -4.98 0.50 36.54
CA PHE A 200 -3.74 1.13 36.07
C PHE A 200 -2.75 0.09 35.50
N ASN A 201 -2.38 0.25 34.23
CA ASN A 201 -1.12 -0.25 33.68
C ASN A 201 -0.37 0.91 33.01
N LEU A 202 0.34 1.67 33.84
CA LEU A 202 1.58 2.31 33.40
C LEU A 202 2.53 1.19 32.89
N GLY A 203 3.35 1.50 31.89
CA GLY A 203 3.92 0.50 30.97
C GLY A 203 4.51 -0.79 31.57
N ARG A 204 4.05 -1.93 31.04
CA ARG A 204 4.62 -3.28 31.21
C ARG A 204 4.78 -3.92 29.83
N GLY A 205 5.88 -4.58 29.46
CA GLY A 205 7.05 -4.93 30.28
C GLY A 205 6.80 -6.17 31.14
N LYS A 206 7.09 -7.36 30.59
CA LYS A 206 7.01 -8.71 31.22
C LYS A 206 5.82 -8.90 32.17
N GLY A 207 4.65 -9.26 31.62
CA GLY A 207 3.44 -9.60 32.37
C GLY A 207 2.84 -10.94 31.94
N ILE A 208 2.57 -11.84 32.88
CA ILE A 208 2.35 -13.28 32.63
C ILE A 208 0.94 -13.65 32.10
N GLY A 209 0.05 -12.68 31.90
CA GLY A 209 -1.36 -12.92 31.54
C GLY A 209 -1.75 -12.61 30.08
N GLY A 210 -1.01 -11.73 29.39
CA GLY A 210 -1.29 -11.34 28.00
C GLY A 210 -0.62 -12.24 26.95
N LEU A 211 -0.09 -13.39 27.36
CA LEU A 211 0.84 -14.23 26.59
C LEU A 211 0.17 -15.46 25.95
N LEU A 212 -1.16 -15.56 26.00
CA LEU A 212 -1.89 -16.83 25.78
C LEU A 212 -3.17 -16.72 24.93
N SER A 213 -3.55 -15.52 24.42
CA SER A 213 -4.84 -15.31 23.74
C SER A 213 -4.79 -14.34 22.55
N SER A 214 -3.65 -14.27 21.86
CA SER A 214 -3.56 -13.63 20.54
C SER A 214 -3.56 -14.71 19.45
N PRO A 215 -4.16 -14.48 18.26
CA PRO A 215 -4.09 -15.43 17.14
C PRO A 215 -2.64 -15.80 16.79
N VAL A 216 -1.67 -14.91 17.03
CA VAL A 216 -0.23 -15.19 16.89
C VAL A 216 0.23 -16.40 17.72
N TYR A 217 -0.35 -16.66 18.91
CA TYR A 217 -0.02 -17.86 19.69
C TYR A 217 -0.70 -19.12 19.17
N ALA A 218 -1.92 -19.03 18.63
CA ALA A 218 -2.60 -20.16 18.00
C ALA A 218 -1.90 -20.56 16.69
N ALA A 219 -1.56 -19.58 15.85
CA ALA A 219 -0.73 -19.76 14.66
C ALA A 219 0.65 -20.31 15.04
N ARG A 220 1.30 -19.79 16.09
CA ARG A 220 2.60 -20.31 16.56
C ARG A 220 2.51 -21.73 17.12
N PHE A 221 1.40 -22.15 17.73
CA PHE A 221 1.20 -23.56 18.11
C PHE A 221 1.05 -24.46 16.89
N LYS A 222 0.21 -24.09 15.91
CA LYS A 222 0.09 -24.78 14.61
C LYS A 222 1.46 -24.89 13.90
N LEU A 223 2.22 -23.79 13.83
CA LEU A 223 3.57 -23.76 13.27
C LEU A 223 4.54 -24.67 14.03
N ASP A 224 4.45 -24.71 15.36
CA ASP A 224 5.25 -25.63 16.18
C ASP A 224 4.88 -27.10 15.90
N THR A 225 3.61 -27.42 15.65
CA THR A 225 3.17 -28.76 15.22
C THR A 225 3.75 -29.14 13.86
N LEU A 226 3.56 -28.30 12.83
CA LEU A 226 4.11 -28.53 11.48
C LEU A 226 5.65 -28.60 11.50
N SER A 227 6.30 -27.78 12.34
CA SER A 227 7.76 -27.85 12.54
C SER A 227 8.19 -29.21 13.05
N ASN A 228 7.48 -29.78 14.03
CA ASN A 228 7.82 -31.09 14.57
C ASN A 228 7.50 -32.19 13.55
N GLU A 229 6.41 -32.07 12.77
CA GLU A 229 6.05 -33.03 11.72
C GLU A 229 7.17 -33.22 10.68
N LEU A 230 7.90 -32.15 10.33
CA LEU A 230 9.14 -32.24 9.54
C LEU A 230 10.34 -32.72 10.38
N LEU A 231 10.59 -32.08 11.53
CA LEU A 231 11.87 -32.16 12.23
C LEU A 231 12.01 -33.40 13.13
N GLU A 232 10.92 -34.00 13.58
CA GLU A 232 10.93 -35.22 14.41
C GLU A 232 11.31 -36.45 13.58
N PRO A 233 10.68 -36.76 12.42
CA PRO A 233 11.14 -37.84 11.54
C PRO A 233 12.59 -37.66 11.07
N LEU A 234 13.01 -36.42 10.76
CA LEU A 234 14.41 -36.13 10.40
C LEU A 234 15.38 -36.31 11.57
N SER A 235 14.98 -35.96 12.79
CA SER A 235 15.78 -36.13 14.00
C SER A 235 15.95 -37.61 14.37
N ASP A 236 14.92 -38.42 14.15
CA ASP A 236 14.95 -39.86 14.43
C ASP A 236 15.68 -40.65 13.33
N LEU A 237 15.50 -40.29 12.05
CA LEU A 237 16.26 -40.83 10.93
C LEU A 237 17.76 -40.57 11.10
N LEU A 238 18.13 -39.32 11.44
CA LEU A 238 19.50 -38.93 11.78
C LEU A 238 19.97 -39.65 13.05
N GLY A 239 19.15 -39.73 14.10
CA GLY A 239 19.42 -40.52 15.30
C GLY A 239 20.75 -40.16 15.98
N LYS A 240 21.74 -41.05 15.84
CA LYS A 240 23.15 -40.85 16.24
C LYS A 240 24.14 -40.88 15.06
N LYS A 241 23.64 -41.00 13.83
CA LYS A 241 24.40 -41.10 12.58
C LYS A 241 25.01 -39.74 12.22
N GLU A 242 26.03 -39.76 11.37
CA GLU A 242 26.60 -38.54 10.78
C GLU A 242 25.68 -37.95 9.70
N TYR A 243 24.99 -38.79 8.95
CA TYR A 243 24.11 -38.43 7.81
C TYR A 243 22.73 -39.10 7.97
N LEU A 244 21.74 -38.72 7.16
CA LEU A 244 20.38 -39.27 7.26
C LEU A 244 20.33 -40.77 6.91
N LEU A 245 21.10 -41.17 5.91
CA LEU A 245 21.27 -42.58 5.52
C LEU A 245 22.56 -43.15 6.13
N GLU A 246 22.64 -44.48 6.23
CA GLU A 246 23.79 -45.14 6.87
C GLU A 246 24.98 -45.25 5.90
N GLY A 247 25.95 -44.34 6.08
CA GLY A 247 27.23 -44.32 5.39
C GLY A 247 28.17 -43.23 5.94
N ASP A 248 29.42 -43.22 5.48
CA ASP A 248 30.46 -42.24 5.85
C ASP A 248 30.43 -40.96 4.99
N LYS A 249 29.42 -40.79 4.12
CA LYS A 249 29.33 -39.71 3.12
C LYS A 249 27.91 -39.14 3.04
N PRO A 250 27.75 -37.86 2.68
CA PRO A 250 26.44 -37.29 2.39
C PRO A 250 25.84 -37.94 1.13
N SER A 251 24.53 -38.19 1.16
CA SER A 251 23.73 -38.67 0.04
C SER A 251 23.03 -37.52 -0.70
N SER A 252 22.32 -37.81 -1.80
CA SER A 252 21.47 -36.79 -2.45
C SER A 252 20.36 -36.28 -1.51
N LEU A 253 19.87 -37.13 -0.59
CA LEU A 253 18.89 -36.75 0.42
C LEU A 253 19.47 -35.72 1.41
N ASP A 254 20.73 -35.88 1.81
CA ASP A 254 21.41 -34.91 2.68
C ASP A 254 21.58 -33.54 1.98
N CYS A 255 21.85 -33.53 0.67
CA CYS A 255 21.91 -32.30 -0.11
C CYS A 255 20.55 -31.58 -0.18
N LEU A 256 19.46 -32.32 -0.39
CA LEU A 256 18.10 -31.77 -0.43
C LEU A 256 17.64 -31.27 0.95
N CYS A 257 17.85 -32.08 1.98
CA CYS A 257 17.54 -31.72 3.36
C CYS A 257 18.31 -30.47 3.80
N PHE A 258 19.60 -30.40 3.45
CA PHE A 258 20.40 -29.20 3.65
C PHE A 258 19.82 -27.97 2.91
N GLY A 259 19.41 -28.11 1.64
CA GLY A 259 18.84 -27.00 0.87
C GLY A 259 17.62 -26.33 1.53
N TYR A 260 16.69 -27.13 2.06
CA TYR A 260 15.55 -26.62 2.82
C TYR A 260 15.99 -26.09 4.20
N LEU A 261 16.66 -26.92 5.02
CA LEU A 261 17.02 -26.57 6.39
C LEU A 261 17.97 -25.35 6.47
N ALA A 262 18.81 -25.12 5.47
CA ALA A 262 19.69 -23.96 5.41
C ALA A 262 18.88 -22.65 5.31
N LEU A 263 17.85 -22.58 4.46
CA LEU A 263 16.96 -21.41 4.41
C LEU A 263 16.21 -21.23 5.73
N MET A 264 15.69 -22.32 6.31
CA MET A 264 15.01 -22.32 7.61
C MET A 264 15.88 -21.81 8.77
N PHE A 265 17.21 -21.99 8.69
CA PHE A 265 18.14 -21.72 9.78
C PHE A 265 18.98 -20.45 9.59
N TYR A 266 19.40 -20.11 8.37
CA TYR A 266 20.30 -18.98 8.11
C TYR A 266 19.56 -17.69 7.75
N ALA A 267 18.31 -17.73 7.27
CA ALA A 267 17.54 -16.53 6.95
C ALA A 267 17.45 -15.55 8.16
N PRO A 268 17.81 -14.26 7.99
CA PRO A 268 17.74 -13.25 9.04
C PRO A 268 16.34 -12.62 9.08
N VAL A 269 15.35 -13.42 9.49
CA VAL A 269 13.94 -13.01 9.58
C VAL A 269 13.58 -12.39 10.94
N PRO A 270 12.72 -11.36 11.00
CA PRO A 270 12.21 -10.78 12.25
C PRO A 270 11.45 -11.76 13.16
N GLN A 271 10.75 -12.74 12.57
CA GLN A 271 10.07 -13.82 13.29
C GLN A 271 10.80 -15.17 13.09
N PRO A 272 11.88 -15.46 13.83
CA PRO A 272 12.74 -16.64 13.61
C PRO A 272 12.21 -17.94 14.25
N TRP A 273 10.89 -18.14 14.33
CA TRP A 273 10.26 -19.26 15.05
C TRP A 273 10.82 -20.64 14.66
N LEU A 274 11.03 -20.88 13.37
CA LEU A 274 11.54 -22.16 12.86
C LEU A 274 13.02 -22.40 13.25
N LYS A 275 13.83 -21.34 13.22
CA LYS A 275 15.23 -21.32 13.68
C LYS A 275 15.32 -21.52 15.18
N GLU A 276 14.43 -20.89 15.96
CA GLU A 276 14.30 -21.10 17.41
C GLU A 276 13.95 -22.56 17.72
N THR A 277 12.99 -23.16 17.02
CA THR A 277 12.60 -24.58 17.19
C THR A 277 13.73 -25.54 16.82
N ILE A 278 14.45 -25.31 15.72
CA ILE A 278 15.65 -26.11 15.35
C ILE A 278 16.75 -25.99 16.42
N GLN A 279 16.97 -24.81 17.00
CA GLN A 279 18.01 -24.60 18.02
C GLN A 279 17.63 -25.15 19.40
N THR A 280 16.35 -25.10 19.78
CA THR A 280 15.87 -25.48 21.12
C THR A 280 15.45 -26.94 21.22
N LYS A 281 14.63 -27.44 20.30
CA LYS A 281 14.10 -28.81 20.33
C LYS A 281 15.03 -29.82 19.63
N TYR A 282 15.64 -29.43 18.51
CA TYR A 282 16.40 -30.34 17.63
C TYR A 282 17.89 -29.98 17.48
N PRO A 283 18.67 -29.88 18.58
CA PRO A 283 20.07 -29.45 18.52
C PRO A 283 20.99 -30.41 17.74
N ARG A 284 20.57 -31.65 17.47
CA ARG A 284 21.26 -32.56 16.53
C ARG A 284 21.17 -32.04 15.10
N ILE A 285 19.96 -31.70 14.64
CA ILE A 285 19.72 -31.08 13.34
C ILE A 285 20.49 -29.74 13.23
N SER A 286 20.51 -28.94 14.29
CA SER A 286 21.30 -27.69 14.31
C SER A 286 22.82 -27.93 14.13
N ARG A 287 23.38 -29.05 14.62
CA ARG A 287 24.79 -29.41 14.36
C ARG A 287 24.99 -29.93 12.94
N TYR A 288 24.10 -30.80 12.47
CA TYR A 288 24.08 -31.36 11.12
C TYR A 288 24.05 -30.26 10.04
N ILE A 289 23.17 -29.26 10.17
CA ILE A 289 23.10 -28.10 9.26
C ILE A 289 24.44 -27.36 9.17
N ARG A 290 25.11 -27.10 10.32
CA ARG A 290 26.42 -26.43 10.33
C ARG A 290 27.48 -27.28 9.66
N ARG A 291 27.61 -28.56 10.05
CA ARG A 291 28.62 -29.46 9.46
C ARG A 291 28.41 -29.62 7.95
N LEU A 292 27.16 -29.77 7.48
CA LEU A 292 26.89 -29.84 6.04
C LEU A 292 27.13 -28.51 5.32
N ARG A 293 26.96 -27.34 5.95
CA ARG A 293 27.41 -26.07 5.34
C ARG A 293 28.92 -26.03 5.17
N ASP A 294 29.67 -26.51 6.17
CA ASP A 294 31.13 -26.55 6.13
C ASP A 294 31.65 -27.61 5.14
N GLU A 295 30.96 -28.75 5.02
CA GLU A 295 31.33 -29.85 4.12
C GLU A 295 30.87 -29.65 2.66
N LEU A 296 29.60 -29.30 2.45
CA LEU A 296 28.98 -29.20 1.12
C LEU A 296 29.22 -27.83 0.46
N LEU A 297 29.43 -26.76 1.23
CA LEU A 297 29.66 -25.39 0.73
C LEU A 297 30.94 -24.74 1.28
N GLY A 298 31.75 -25.47 2.05
CA GLY A 298 33.04 -24.96 2.54
C GLY A 298 32.97 -23.90 3.64
N GLY A 299 31.78 -23.60 4.18
CA GLY A 299 31.57 -22.59 5.23
C GLY A 299 31.55 -21.13 4.74
N GLU A 300 31.52 -20.89 3.43
CA GLU A 300 31.59 -19.55 2.83
C GLU A 300 30.30 -18.72 3.09
N GLU A 301 30.44 -17.40 3.30
CA GLU A 301 29.32 -16.43 3.30
C GLU A 301 29.31 -15.66 1.98
N ILE A 302 28.36 -16.01 1.10
CA ILE A 302 28.28 -15.45 -0.24
C ILE A 302 27.56 -14.10 -0.22
N ASN A 303 28.23 -13.06 -0.68
CA ASN A 303 27.70 -11.70 -0.77
C ASN A 303 27.04 -11.46 -2.14
N PRO A 304 25.74 -11.10 -2.21
CA PRO A 304 25.05 -10.86 -3.48
C PRO A 304 25.72 -9.82 -4.38
N ALA A 305 26.33 -8.77 -3.80
CA ALA A 305 26.99 -7.73 -4.58
C ALA A 305 28.23 -8.25 -5.35
N HIS A 306 28.93 -9.28 -4.85
CA HIS A 306 30.06 -9.88 -5.55
C HIS A 306 29.58 -10.75 -6.73
N VAL A 307 28.51 -11.53 -6.52
CA VAL A 307 27.95 -12.39 -7.57
C VAL A 307 27.27 -11.56 -8.66
N TRP A 308 26.53 -10.49 -8.30
CA TRP A 308 25.95 -9.55 -9.25
C TRP A 308 26.99 -8.86 -10.14
N ALA A 309 28.14 -8.48 -9.56
CA ALA A 309 29.26 -7.90 -10.30
C ALA A 309 29.95 -8.89 -11.26
N ILE A 310 29.78 -10.20 -11.06
CA ILE A 310 30.18 -11.23 -12.02
C ILE A 310 29.08 -11.49 -13.05
N ALA A 311 27.83 -11.64 -12.61
CA ALA A 311 26.67 -11.90 -13.48
C ALA A 311 26.54 -10.85 -14.60
N THR A 312 26.78 -9.58 -14.27
CA THR A 312 26.74 -8.44 -15.19
C THR A 312 28.04 -8.20 -15.99
N TRP A 313 29.07 -9.05 -15.85
CA TRP A 313 30.39 -8.81 -16.45
C TRP A 313 30.47 -9.24 -17.93
N SER A 314 30.75 -8.30 -18.83
CA SER A 314 30.88 -8.54 -20.27
C SER A 314 32.31 -8.77 -20.77
N GLY A 315 33.30 -8.83 -19.87
CA GLY A 315 34.70 -9.09 -20.19
C GLY A 315 35.09 -10.58 -20.19
N GLY A 316 36.29 -10.89 -20.67
CA GLY A 316 36.73 -12.27 -20.92
C GLY A 316 37.03 -13.13 -19.68
N ASP A 317 36.83 -14.44 -19.82
CA ASP A 317 37.00 -15.52 -18.84
C ASP A 317 38.11 -15.35 -17.79
N ALA A 318 39.33 -15.00 -18.22
CA ALA A 318 40.47 -14.85 -17.32
C ALA A 318 40.24 -13.77 -16.24
N GLN A 319 39.57 -12.67 -16.61
CA GLN A 319 39.24 -11.58 -15.69
C GLN A 319 38.12 -11.99 -14.71
N VAL A 320 37.17 -12.81 -15.15
CA VAL A 320 36.15 -13.40 -14.27
C VAL A 320 36.82 -14.30 -13.22
N GLN A 321 37.76 -15.16 -13.63
CA GLN A 321 38.51 -15.99 -12.67
C GLN A 321 39.32 -15.16 -11.67
N ASP A 322 39.90 -14.04 -12.09
CA ASP A 322 40.63 -13.15 -11.18
C ASP A 322 39.69 -12.35 -10.26
N LEU A 323 38.46 -12.03 -10.67
CA LEU A 323 37.40 -11.52 -9.78
C LEU A 323 36.99 -12.58 -8.75
N VAL A 324 36.73 -13.83 -9.18
CA VAL A 324 36.41 -14.95 -8.28
C VAL A 324 37.50 -15.14 -7.21
N LYS A 325 38.78 -15.16 -7.61
CA LYS A 325 39.94 -15.23 -6.70
C LYS A 325 40.02 -14.02 -5.77
N LYS A 326 39.86 -12.79 -6.29
CA LYS A 326 39.92 -11.53 -5.53
C LYS A 326 38.86 -11.45 -4.44
N HIS A 327 37.66 -11.97 -4.71
CA HIS A 327 36.58 -12.07 -3.73
C HIS A 327 36.59 -13.39 -2.93
N ASN A 328 37.62 -14.23 -3.12
CA ASN A 328 37.88 -15.50 -2.43
C ASN A 328 36.71 -16.51 -2.47
N MET A 329 35.95 -16.51 -3.58
CA MET A 329 34.78 -17.38 -3.74
C MET A 329 35.19 -18.75 -4.28
N ARG A 330 34.62 -19.82 -3.72
CA ARG A 330 34.97 -21.22 -4.08
C ARG A 330 34.09 -21.83 -5.16
N LEU A 331 32.87 -21.32 -5.34
CA LEU A 331 31.94 -21.80 -6.38
C LEU A 331 32.31 -21.24 -7.76
N PRO A 332 32.10 -22.00 -8.85
CA PRO A 332 32.49 -21.62 -10.22
C PRO A 332 31.50 -20.62 -10.86
N TRP A 333 31.31 -19.46 -10.21
CA TRP A 333 30.44 -18.37 -10.67
C TRP A 333 30.87 -17.81 -12.03
N ARG A 334 29.90 -17.63 -12.94
CA ARG A 334 30.09 -17.06 -14.28
C ARG A 334 29.13 -15.90 -14.58
N PRO A 335 29.48 -15.01 -15.54
CA PRO A 335 28.55 -14.03 -16.09
C PRO A 335 27.36 -14.70 -16.78
N TRP A 336 26.30 -13.92 -17.03
CA TRP A 336 25.26 -14.33 -17.96
C TRP A 336 25.85 -14.58 -19.36
N PRO A 337 25.29 -15.53 -20.15
CA PRO A 337 25.66 -15.66 -21.55
C PRO A 337 25.39 -14.34 -22.27
N PRO A 338 26.26 -13.90 -23.20
CA PRO A 338 26.07 -12.65 -23.92
C PRO A 338 24.75 -12.71 -24.70
N LEU A 339 23.86 -11.75 -24.44
CA LEU A 339 22.55 -11.66 -25.08
C LEU A 339 22.69 -11.62 -26.61
N ALA A 340 22.48 -12.76 -27.25
CA ALA A 340 22.05 -12.79 -28.64
C ALA A 340 20.76 -11.97 -28.73
N MET A 341 20.62 -11.14 -29.77
CA MET A 341 19.49 -10.22 -29.89
C MET A 341 18.17 -11.00 -30.01
N GLN A 342 17.49 -11.21 -28.89
CA GLN A 342 16.14 -11.74 -28.82
C GLN A 342 15.21 -10.67 -28.28
N GLU A 343 14.92 -9.72 -29.17
CA GLU A 343 13.72 -8.89 -29.23
C GLU A 343 13.42 -7.92 -28.08
N LEU A 344 13.63 -6.63 -28.37
CA LEU A 344 12.98 -5.48 -27.74
C LEU A 344 11.48 -5.39 -28.16
N SER A 345 10.70 -6.47 -27.99
CA SER A 345 9.34 -6.61 -28.55
C SER A 345 8.20 -6.69 -27.52
N SER A 346 8.40 -6.18 -26.30
CA SER A 346 7.35 -6.07 -25.26
C SER A 346 6.80 -4.64 -25.09
N GLY A 347 6.96 -3.80 -26.12
CA GLY A 347 6.79 -2.34 -26.03
C GLY A 347 5.87 -1.68 -27.06
N LEU A 348 4.86 -2.38 -27.62
CA LEU A 348 3.72 -1.79 -28.35
C LEU A 348 2.64 -2.88 -28.59
N PRO A 349 1.33 -2.61 -28.43
CA PRO A 349 0.30 -3.66 -28.52
C PRO A 349 -0.39 -3.71 -29.90
N LEU A 350 0.20 -4.40 -30.89
CA LEU A 350 -0.56 -4.95 -32.03
C LEU A 350 0.21 -6.03 -32.83
N VAL A 351 -0.51 -7.07 -33.26
CA VAL A 351 -0.17 -8.08 -34.29
C VAL A 351 1.09 -8.96 -34.09
N SER A 352 0.86 -10.22 -33.69
CA SER A 352 1.38 -11.39 -34.43
C SER A 352 0.63 -12.69 -34.07
N HIS A 353 -0.31 -13.08 -34.93
CA HIS A 353 -0.64 -14.51 -35.09
C HIS A 353 0.42 -15.16 -36.00
N LEU A 354 0.48 -16.51 -35.99
CA LEU A 354 1.26 -17.37 -36.88
C LEU A 354 2.78 -17.48 -36.61
N THR A 355 3.15 -18.33 -35.63
CA THR A 355 4.11 -19.42 -35.87
C THR A 355 3.85 -20.57 -34.90
N GLU A 356 3.38 -21.72 -35.39
CA GLU A 356 3.42 -22.97 -34.62
C GLU A 356 4.84 -23.53 -34.63
N ARG A 357 5.31 -24.04 -33.48
CA ARG A 357 6.56 -24.80 -33.39
C ARG A 357 6.29 -26.07 -32.59
N SER A 358 6.12 -27.19 -33.29
CA SER A 358 5.74 -28.46 -32.69
C SER A 358 6.84 -29.03 -31.80
N VAL A 359 6.54 -29.29 -30.53
CA VAL A 359 7.38 -30.08 -29.62
C VAL A 359 6.62 -31.35 -29.26
N THR A 360 7.23 -32.51 -29.48
CA THR A 360 6.61 -33.82 -29.25
C THR A 360 6.71 -34.19 -27.77
N ILE A 361 5.56 -34.25 -27.08
CA ILE A 361 5.47 -34.76 -25.70
C ILE A 361 5.01 -36.23 -25.74
N GLN A 362 5.69 -37.09 -24.99
CA GLN A 362 5.19 -38.44 -24.69
C GLN A 362 4.58 -38.43 -23.28
N ASP A 363 3.25 -38.42 -23.20
CA ASP A 363 2.50 -38.67 -21.97
C ASP A 363 1.53 -39.83 -22.19
N THR A 364 1.32 -40.65 -21.15
CA THR A 364 0.40 -41.79 -21.17
C THR A 364 -0.71 -41.64 -20.12
N HIS A 365 -1.90 -42.14 -20.48
CA HIS A 365 -3.14 -42.19 -19.69
C HIS A 365 -3.98 -40.90 -19.52
N ARG A 366 -5.08 -40.84 -20.29
CA ARG A 366 -6.37 -40.23 -19.89
C ARG A 366 -7.25 -41.31 -19.22
N PRO A 367 -8.24 -40.96 -18.38
CA PRO A 367 -9.61 -40.58 -18.85
C PRO A 367 -10.25 -39.41 -18.05
N SER A 368 -11.45 -38.87 -18.32
CA SER A 368 -12.15 -38.55 -19.59
C SER A 368 -13.46 -37.79 -19.27
N HIS A 369 -13.58 -36.53 -19.72
CA HIS A 369 -14.79 -35.70 -19.94
C HIS A 369 -15.99 -35.72 -18.95
N SER A 370 -16.33 -34.52 -18.46
CA SER A 370 -17.72 -34.03 -18.38
C SER A 370 -17.77 -32.53 -18.73
N GLN A 371 -18.95 -32.04 -19.12
CA GLN A 371 -19.23 -30.69 -19.65
C GLN A 371 -20.71 -30.37 -19.35
N LEU A 372 -21.23 -29.13 -19.40
CA LEU A 372 -20.67 -27.84 -19.85
C LEU A 372 -20.23 -27.00 -18.61
N SER A 373 -20.16 -25.66 -18.52
CA SER A 373 -20.58 -24.52 -19.37
C SER A 373 -19.72 -23.25 -19.14
N SER A 374 -20.15 -22.10 -19.67
CA SER A 374 -19.48 -20.80 -19.57
C SER A 374 -20.49 -19.65 -19.51
N LEU A 375 -20.28 -18.69 -18.60
CA LEU A 375 -20.98 -17.39 -18.58
C LEU A 375 -20.01 -16.25 -18.96
N PRO A 376 -20.51 -15.12 -19.50
CA PRO A 376 -19.69 -14.13 -20.19
C PRO A 376 -18.99 -13.13 -19.26
N SER A 377 -17.85 -12.61 -19.72
CA SER A 377 -17.14 -11.50 -19.08
C SER A 377 -17.88 -10.16 -19.25
N PRO A 378 -17.94 -9.29 -18.24
CA PRO A 378 -18.37 -7.90 -18.43
C PRO A 378 -17.32 -7.14 -19.25
N LEU A 379 -17.75 -6.53 -20.35
CA LEU A 379 -16.89 -5.75 -21.25
C LEU A 379 -17.19 -4.25 -21.14
N PHE A 380 -16.13 -3.45 -21.07
CA PHE A 380 -16.02 -2.02 -21.45
C PHE A 380 -17.27 -1.13 -21.28
N VAL A 381 -17.25 -0.28 -20.24
CA VAL A 381 -18.08 0.94 -20.21
C VAL A 381 -17.70 1.85 -21.38
N ASN A 382 -18.66 2.14 -22.25
CA ASN A 382 -18.46 2.96 -23.45
C ASN A 382 -18.73 4.45 -23.14
N THR A 383 -17.93 5.37 -23.67
CA THR A 383 -17.95 6.78 -23.25
C THR A 383 -18.99 7.63 -23.99
N LEU A 384 -20.02 8.11 -23.27
CA LEU A 384 -20.95 9.13 -23.78
C LEU A 384 -21.16 10.30 -22.79
N LEU A 385 -20.64 11.47 -23.21
CA LEU A 385 -21.04 12.83 -22.85
C LEU A 385 -21.56 13.11 -21.41
N ILE A 386 -20.74 12.86 -20.39
CA ILE A 386 -21.05 13.32 -19.01
C ILE A 386 -21.03 14.85 -18.95
N GLN A 387 -22.14 15.47 -18.56
CA GLN A 387 -22.33 16.93 -18.58
C GLN A 387 -21.53 17.70 -17.50
N ASN A 388 -20.93 16.99 -16.54
CA ASN A 388 -19.96 17.51 -15.58
C ASN A 388 -18.74 16.57 -15.55
N PRO A 389 -17.49 17.05 -15.65
CA PRO A 389 -16.33 16.19 -15.52
C PRO A 389 -16.26 15.58 -14.10
N PRO A 390 -15.76 14.35 -13.95
CA PRO A 390 -15.63 13.73 -12.63
C PRO A 390 -14.71 14.56 -11.72
N PRO A 391 -15.03 14.67 -10.42
CA PRO A 391 -14.21 15.42 -9.47
C PRO A 391 -12.79 14.81 -9.38
N PRO A 392 -11.72 15.63 -9.26
CA PRO A 392 -10.40 15.10 -8.94
C PRO A 392 -10.45 14.33 -7.61
N THR A 393 -9.85 13.13 -7.63
CA THR A 393 -9.79 12.20 -6.50
C THR A 393 -9.21 12.84 -5.24
N SER A 394 -9.72 12.43 -4.08
CA SER A 394 -9.38 13.04 -2.78
C SER A 394 -7.87 13.13 -2.55
N SER A 395 -7.45 14.27 -1.98
CA SER A 395 -6.08 14.54 -1.57
C SER A 395 -5.54 13.57 -0.49
N THR A 396 -6.36 12.64 0.02
CA THR A 396 -5.91 11.50 0.88
C THR A 396 -5.69 10.18 0.15
N LYS A 397 -6.18 9.98 -1.08
CA LYS A 397 -6.01 8.72 -1.84
C LYS A 397 -4.57 8.53 -2.39
N THR A 398 -3.76 9.59 -2.47
CA THR A 398 -2.32 9.47 -2.80
C THR A 398 -1.53 8.85 -1.64
N GLY A 399 -0.90 7.69 -1.88
CA GLY A 399 -0.28 6.85 -0.85
C GLY A 399 0.70 7.58 0.09
N ARG A 400 0.54 7.35 1.39
CA ARG A 400 1.51 7.71 2.45
C ARG A 400 1.66 6.57 3.45
N PHE A 401 2.69 5.75 3.24
CA PHE A 401 3.13 4.76 4.23
C PHE A 401 3.75 5.44 5.48
N PHE A 402 3.66 4.74 6.61
CA PHE A 402 4.21 5.06 7.94
C PHE A 402 3.65 6.31 8.69
N GLY A 403 3.24 6.11 9.96
CA GLY A 403 3.06 7.21 10.92
C GLY A 403 1.91 7.08 11.93
N LYS A 404 2.09 6.25 12.96
CA LYS A 404 1.27 6.10 14.20
C LYS A 404 0.21 7.20 14.48
N ALA A 405 -1.08 6.87 14.56
CA ALA A 405 -2.05 7.47 15.53
C ALA A 405 -3.51 6.93 15.47
N ASN A 406 -3.82 5.78 16.12
CA ASN A 406 -5.21 5.35 16.41
C ASN A 406 -5.66 5.49 17.89
N LEU A 407 -4.97 6.34 18.67
CA LEU A 407 -5.45 6.85 19.97
C LEU A 407 -5.77 8.35 19.90
N GLY A 408 -6.03 8.84 18.69
CA GLY A 408 -5.91 10.25 18.30
C GLY A 408 -7.22 10.98 18.01
N HIS A 409 -8.35 10.59 18.61
CA HIS A 409 -9.61 11.34 18.43
C HIS A 409 -9.80 12.40 19.53
N THR A 410 -10.04 11.98 20.77
CA THR A 410 -10.29 12.88 21.92
C THR A 410 -9.08 13.72 22.33
N PHE A 411 -7.88 13.14 22.40
CA PHE A 411 -6.65 13.87 22.80
C PHE A 411 -6.13 14.85 21.73
N ARG A 412 -6.45 14.59 20.45
CA ARG A 412 -5.90 15.33 19.31
C ARG A 412 -6.67 16.61 18.96
N HIS A 413 -7.89 16.75 19.48
CA HIS A 413 -8.68 17.98 19.40
C HIS A 413 -8.12 19.05 20.36
N LYS A 414 -7.90 18.71 21.64
CA LYS A 414 -7.35 19.63 22.68
C LYS A 414 -5.92 20.12 22.41
N SER A 415 -5.21 19.49 21.47
CA SER A 415 -3.85 19.84 21.03
C SER A 415 -3.80 20.46 19.62
N ALA A 416 -4.95 20.68 18.97
CA ALA A 416 -5.04 21.45 17.73
C ALA A 416 -4.98 22.96 18.03
N GLY A 417 -4.08 23.70 17.38
CA GLY A 417 -3.94 25.15 17.59
C GLY A 417 -3.04 25.57 18.77
N ALA A 418 -2.42 24.63 19.49
CA ALA A 418 -1.40 24.95 20.50
C ALA A 418 -0.15 25.63 19.87
N PHE A 419 0.20 25.23 18.65
CA PHE A 419 1.27 25.83 17.85
C PHE A 419 0.70 26.29 16.50
N GLY A 420 0.80 27.58 16.23
CA GLY A 420 0.21 28.28 15.08
C GLY A 420 -0.19 29.72 15.45
N PRO A 421 -0.24 30.65 14.49
CA PRO A 421 -0.60 32.04 14.75
C PRO A 421 -2.07 32.13 15.19
N GLU A 422 -2.37 33.07 16.09
CA GLU A 422 -3.59 33.07 16.91
C GLU A 422 -4.90 33.00 16.12
N LEU A 423 -5.06 33.84 15.10
CA LEU A 423 -6.26 33.95 14.27
C LEU A 423 -6.63 32.59 13.65
N ALA A 424 -5.65 31.92 13.07
CA ALA A 424 -5.83 30.67 12.34
C ALA A 424 -6.07 29.44 13.24
N LYS A 425 -5.99 29.56 14.58
CA LYS A 425 -6.12 28.42 15.51
C LYS A 425 -7.50 27.74 15.40
N LYS A 426 -8.57 28.54 15.43
CA LYS A 426 -9.97 28.04 15.38
C LYS A 426 -10.25 27.32 14.07
N LEU A 427 -9.83 27.88 12.93
CA LEU A 427 -10.06 27.26 11.64
C LEU A 427 -9.14 26.04 11.40
N SER A 428 -7.94 26.04 11.98
CA SER A 428 -7.07 24.84 12.01
C SER A 428 -7.70 23.68 12.77
N GLN A 429 -8.41 23.98 13.85
CA GLN A 429 -9.14 23.01 14.65
C GLN A 429 -10.32 22.43 13.84
N LEU A 430 -11.11 23.27 13.18
CA LEU A 430 -12.20 22.82 12.29
C LEU A 430 -11.68 21.93 11.14
N VAL A 431 -10.71 22.39 10.33
CA VAL A 431 -10.13 21.63 9.21
C VAL A 431 -9.60 20.24 9.64
N LYS A 432 -9.18 20.10 10.90
CA LYS A 432 -8.73 18.83 11.50
C LYS A 432 -9.90 17.94 11.91
N MET A 433 -11.01 18.50 12.40
CA MET A 433 -12.25 17.77 12.67
C MET A 433 -12.88 17.26 11.36
N GLU A 434 -13.01 18.12 10.35
CA GLU A 434 -13.55 17.74 9.04
C GLU A 434 -12.72 16.64 8.37
N LYS A 435 -11.39 16.63 8.57
CA LYS A 435 -10.53 15.51 8.13
C LYS A 435 -10.81 14.19 8.88
N ASN A 436 -11.24 14.25 10.14
CA ASN A 436 -11.66 13.05 10.87
C ASN A 436 -13.03 12.57 10.39
N VAL A 437 -14.00 13.48 10.19
CA VAL A 437 -15.35 13.15 9.68
C VAL A 437 -15.26 12.46 8.32
N MET A 438 -14.50 13.05 7.39
CA MET A 438 -14.24 12.45 6.08
C MET A 438 -13.61 11.06 6.20
N ARG A 439 -12.71 10.84 7.15
CA ARG A 439 -12.09 9.53 7.43
C ARG A 439 -13.04 8.49 8.01
N SER A 440 -14.07 8.92 8.74
CA SER A 440 -15.15 8.05 9.17
C SER A 440 -16.06 7.69 7.99
N MET A 441 -16.27 8.61 7.02
CA MET A 441 -16.99 8.31 5.78
C MET A 441 -16.17 7.37 4.86
N GLU A 442 -14.85 7.58 4.71
CA GLU A 442 -13.89 6.65 4.05
C GLU A 442 -13.88 5.24 4.69
N LEU A 443 -14.38 5.07 5.92
CA LEU A 443 -14.55 3.78 6.57
C LEU A 443 -15.94 3.21 6.32
N VAL A 444 -16.99 3.97 6.63
CA VAL A 444 -18.40 3.54 6.53
C VAL A 444 -18.78 3.11 5.10
N SER A 445 -18.22 3.75 4.07
CA SER A 445 -18.38 3.33 2.67
C SER A 445 -17.88 1.89 2.41
N ARG A 446 -16.66 1.56 2.88
CA ARG A 446 -16.04 0.24 2.66
C ARG A 446 -16.67 -0.86 3.52
N GLU A 447 -16.92 -0.57 4.80
CA GLU A 447 -17.65 -1.50 5.69
C GLU A 447 -19.06 -1.83 5.11
N ARG A 448 -19.69 -0.88 4.39
CA ARG A 448 -20.99 -1.11 3.72
C ARG A 448 -20.87 -2.00 2.48
N MET A 449 -19.80 -1.88 1.70
CA MET A 449 -19.48 -2.80 0.59
C MET A 449 -19.24 -4.23 1.10
N GLU A 450 -18.55 -4.39 2.22
CA GLU A 450 -18.28 -5.69 2.85
C GLU A 450 -19.56 -6.30 3.43
N VAL A 451 -20.41 -5.50 4.08
CA VAL A 451 -21.76 -5.92 4.53
C VAL A 451 -22.66 -6.34 3.37
N ALA A 452 -22.59 -5.67 2.21
CA ALA A 452 -23.33 -6.05 1.02
C ALA A 452 -22.93 -7.43 0.49
N GLN A 453 -21.62 -7.71 0.40
CA GLN A 453 -21.10 -9.01 -0.02
C GLN A 453 -21.49 -10.11 0.96
N GLN A 454 -21.31 -9.88 2.26
CA GLN A 454 -21.63 -10.88 3.28
C GLN A 454 -23.14 -11.17 3.40
N LEU A 455 -24.01 -10.21 3.06
CA LEU A 455 -25.46 -10.44 2.98
C LEU A 455 -25.81 -11.43 1.86
N SER A 456 -25.22 -11.27 0.67
CA SER A 456 -25.43 -12.18 -0.48
C SER A 456 -24.87 -13.58 -0.19
N ILE A 457 -23.65 -13.68 0.35
CA ILE A 457 -23.01 -14.96 0.71
C ILE A 457 -23.81 -15.73 1.77
N TRP A 458 -24.41 -15.05 2.75
CA TRP A 458 -25.32 -15.69 3.71
C TRP A 458 -26.62 -16.18 3.06
N GLY A 459 -27.16 -15.41 2.12
CA GLY A 459 -28.37 -15.73 1.39
C GLY A 459 -28.27 -16.95 0.47
N GLU A 460 -27.11 -17.18 -0.15
CA GLU A 460 -26.84 -18.34 -1.02
C GLU A 460 -27.13 -19.69 -0.33
N ALA A 461 -27.04 -19.74 1.00
CA ALA A 461 -27.30 -20.94 1.81
C ALA A 461 -28.75 -21.05 2.35
N CYS A 462 -29.67 -20.20 1.89
CA CYS A 462 -31.07 -20.15 2.32
C CYS A 462 -32.05 -20.68 1.25
N ASP A 463 -33.37 -20.55 1.50
CA ASP A 463 -34.42 -20.85 0.51
C ASP A 463 -34.30 -19.94 -0.74
N ASP A 464 -34.81 -20.41 -1.88
CA ASP A 464 -34.67 -19.77 -3.22
C ASP A 464 -35.09 -18.28 -3.25
N ASP A 465 -36.15 -17.92 -2.52
CA ASP A 465 -36.69 -16.55 -2.43
C ASP A 465 -35.77 -15.62 -1.61
N VAL A 466 -35.27 -16.11 -0.47
CA VAL A 466 -34.30 -15.41 0.36
C VAL A 466 -32.98 -15.21 -0.40
N SER A 467 -32.50 -16.24 -1.10
CA SER A 467 -31.26 -16.20 -1.88
C SER A 467 -31.31 -15.13 -2.98
N ASP A 468 -32.38 -15.12 -3.80
CA ASP A 468 -32.50 -14.15 -4.89
C ASP A 468 -32.61 -12.70 -4.39
N VAL A 469 -33.42 -12.46 -3.35
CA VAL A 469 -33.66 -11.13 -2.80
C VAL A 469 -32.45 -10.58 -2.05
N THR A 470 -31.72 -11.41 -1.30
CA THR A 470 -30.50 -10.98 -0.59
C THR A 470 -29.34 -10.66 -1.53
N ASP A 471 -29.20 -11.37 -2.65
CA ASP A 471 -28.26 -11.01 -3.73
C ASP A 471 -28.57 -9.61 -4.30
N LYS A 472 -29.84 -9.34 -4.67
CA LYS A 472 -30.23 -8.01 -5.19
C LYS A 472 -30.08 -6.91 -4.13
N LEU A 473 -30.38 -7.20 -2.86
CA LEU A 473 -30.12 -6.28 -1.74
C LEU A 473 -28.63 -6.02 -1.55
N GLY A 474 -27.77 -7.02 -1.75
CA GLY A 474 -26.32 -6.88 -1.80
C GLY A 474 -25.91 -5.86 -2.85
N VAL A 475 -26.34 -6.03 -4.11
CA VAL A 475 -26.07 -5.08 -5.20
C VAL A 475 -26.46 -3.64 -4.82
N LEU A 476 -27.66 -3.44 -4.27
CA LEU A 476 -28.13 -2.12 -3.85
C LEU A 476 -27.33 -1.52 -2.68
N ILE A 477 -26.95 -2.32 -1.67
CA ILE A 477 -26.17 -1.85 -0.52
C ILE A 477 -24.71 -1.53 -0.94
N TYR A 478 -24.18 -2.26 -1.92
CA TYR A 478 -22.86 -2.01 -2.51
C TYR A 478 -22.81 -0.66 -3.25
N GLU A 479 -23.80 -0.38 -4.11
CA GLU A 479 -23.92 0.92 -4.81
C GLU A 479 -24.08 2.10 -3.83
N ILE A 480 -24.78 1.90 -2.70
CA ILE A 480 -24.81 2.91 -1.62
C ILE A 480 -23.38 3.18 -1.09
N GLY A 481 -22.52 2.17 -0.99
CA GLY A 481 -21.11 2.31 -0.59
C GLY A 481 -20.28 3.12 -1.59
N GLU A 482 -20.42 2.84 -2.89
CA GLU A 482 -19.80 3.61 -3.98
C GLU A 482 -20.26 5.07 -3.97
N LEU A 483 -21.56 5.32 -3.80
CA LEU A 483 -22.12 6.68 -3.68
C LEU A 483 -21.64 7.44 -2.44
N GLU A 484 -21.20 6.75 -1.37
CA GLU A 484 -20.52 7.37 -0.23
C GLU A 484 -19.08 7.77 -0.56
N ASP A 485 -18.29 6.96 -1.29
CA ASP A 485 -16.93 7.35 -1.69
C ASP A 485 -16.93 8.50 -2.73
N GLN A 486 -17.87 8.47 -3.68
CA GLN A 486 -18.12 9.59 -4.61
C GLN A 486 -18.54 10.89 -3.90
N TYR A 487 -19.15 10.79 -2.70
CA TYR A 487 -19.44 11.94 -1.85
C TYR A 487 -18.22 12.37 -1.04
N VAL A 488 -17.41 11.43 -0.53
CA VAL A 488 -16.13 11.68 0.17
C VAL A 488 -15.15 12.48 -0.69
N ASP A 489 -14.98 12.15 -1.98
CA ASP A 489 -14.09 12.89 -2.88
C ASP A 489 -14.53 14.36 -3.05
N ARG A 490 -15.85 14.62 -3.06
CA ARG A 490 -16.40 15.99 -3.08
C ARG A 490 -16.26 16.69 -1.71
N TYR A 491 -16.37 15.94 -0.62
CA TYR A 491 -16.17 16.43 0.75
C TYR A 491 -14.70 16.83 1.02
N ASP A 492 -13.72 16.16 0.39
CA ASP A 492 -12.31 16.56 0.44
C ASP A 492 -12.10 17.97 -0.14
N GLN A 493 -12.77 18.29 -1.26
CA GLN A 493 -12.68 19.59 -1.93
C GLN A 493 -13.32 20.73 -1.12
N TYR A 494 -14.46 20.47 -0.47
CA TYR A 494 -15.02 21.35 0.58
C TYR A 494 -13.95 21.65 1.64
N ARG A 495 -13.34 20.60 2.22
CA ARG A 495 -12.34 20.73 3.28
C ARG A 495 -11.06 21.44 2.80
N VAL A 496 -10.63 21.24 1.56
CA VAL A 496 -9.49 21.94 0.94
C VAL A 496 -9.81 23.42 0.75
N THR A 497 -11.05 23.78 0.43
CA THR A 497 -11.50 25.18 0.34
C THR A 497 -11.46 25.86 1.71
N ILE A 498 -11.94 25.21 2.78
CA ILE A 498 -11.82 25.74 4.17
C ILE A 498 -10.33 25.83 4.61
N LYS A 499 -9.49 24.85 4.23
CA LYS A 499 -8.04 24.88 4.46
C LYS A 499 -7.36 26.07 3.75
N SER A 500 -7.86 26.50 2.59
CA SER A 500 -7.37 27.69 1.88
C SER A 500 -7.60 28.96 2.69
N ILE A 501 -8.81 29.17 3.23
CA ILE A 501 -9.13 30.30 4.12
C ILE A 501 -8.15 30.34 5.31
N ARG A 502 -7.89 29.20 5.96
CA ARG A 502 -6.95 29.11 7.10
C ARG A 502 -5.52 29.50 6.71
N ASN A 503 -5.07 29.16 5.49
CA ASN A 503 -3.75 29.60 5.02
C ASN A 503 -3.69 31.14 4.92
N ILE A 504 -4.77 31.79 4.46
CA ILE A 504 -4.84 33.26 4.32
C ILE A 504 -4.92 33.95 5.70
N GLU A 505 -5.70 33.41 6.64
CA GLU A 505 -5.69 33.86 8.04
C GLU A 505 -4.27 33.80 8.65
N ALA A 506 -3.50 32.77 8.32
CA ALA A 506 -2.12 32.64 8.80
C ALA A 506 -1.14 33.63 8.13
N SER A 507 -1.33 33.99 6.86
CA SER A 507 -0.44 34.93 6.15
C SER A 507 -0.68 36.40 6.49
N VAL A 508 -1.84 36.76 7.05
CA VAL A 508 -2.13 38.14 7.53
C VAL A 508 -1.56 38.39 8.95
N GLN A 509 -1.21 37.34 9.69
CA GLN A 509 -0.72 37.51 11.06
C GLN A 509 0.60 38.29 11.17
N PRO A 510 1.62 38.07 10.31
CA PRO A 510 2.85 38.86 10.32
C PRO A 510 2.67 40.38 10.15
N SER A 511 1.63 40.88 9.44
CA SER A 511 1.39 42.33 9.33
C SER A 511 0.82 42.91 10.62
N ARG A 512 -0.04 42.17 11.32
CA ARG A 512 -0.51 42.54 12.67
C ARG A 512 0.66 42.55 13.67
N ASP A 513 1.48 41.51 13.65
CA ASP A 513 2.64 41.39 14.55
C ASP A 513 3.67 42.50 14.28
N ARG A 514 3.89 42.87 13.00
CA ARG A 514 4.72 44.02 12.59
C ARG A 514 4.17 45.33 13.16
N LYS A 515 2.88 45.61 12.96
CA LYS A 515 2.22 46.81 13.48
C LYS A 515 2.37 46.91 15.00
N GLN A 516 2.00 45.86 15.73
CA GLN A 516 2.08 45.86 17.21
C GLN A 516 3.51 46.10 17.70
N LYS A 517 4.50 45.41 17.10
CA LYS A 517 5.91 45.56 17.48
C LYS A 517 6.45 46.98 17.28
N ILE A 518 6.00 47.69 16.24
CA ILE A 518 6.40 49.10 16.02
C ILE A 518 5.73 49.99 17.08
N THR A 519 4.43 49.80 17.35
CA THR A 519 3.71 50.51 18.43
C THR A 519 4.39 50.33 19.79
N ASP A 520 4.78 49.10 20.14
CA ASP A 520 5.46 48.78 21.40
C ASP A 520 6.84 49.46 21.49
N GLN A 521 7.58 49.52 20.37
CA GLN A 521 8.87 50.22 20.31
C GLN A 521 8.71 51.73 20.46
N ILE A 522 7.69 52.34 19.85
CA ILE A 522 7.36 53.76 20.03
C ILE A 522 6.99 54.03 21.49
N ALA A 523 6.15 53.20 22.11
CA ALA A 523 5.77 53.33 23.51
C ALA A 523 6.99 53.21 24.45
N GLN A 524 7.87 52.23 24.22
CA GLN A 524 9.09 52.06 25.01
C GLN A 524 10.05 53.25 24.86
N LEU A 525 10.23 53.78 23.65
CA LEU A 525 11.11 54.92 23.40
C LEU A 525 10.54 56.22 23.98
N LYS A 526 9.24 56.48 23.82
CA LYS A 526 8.58 57.65 24.44
C LYS A 526 8.66 57.63 25.97
N TYR A 527 8.70 56.46 26.59
CA TYR A 527 8.89 56.32 28.04
C TYR A 527 10.36 56.48 28.50
N LYS A 528 11.33 55.95 27.76
CA LYS A 528 12.76 55.94 28.17
C LYS A 528 13.56 57.15 27.69
N GLU A 529 13.33 57.58 26.46
CA GLU A 529 14.12 58.57 25.72
C GLU A 529 13.20 59.48 24.89
N PRO A 530 12.36 60.33 25.51
CA PRO A 530 11.33 61.12 24.81
C PRO A 530 11.88 62.09 23.74
N ASN A 531 13.17 62.45 23.83
CA ASN A 531 13.84 63.34 22.88
C ASN A 531 14.59 62.58 21.75
N SER A 532 14.40 61.26 21.63
CA SER A 532 15.11 60.44 20.64
C SER A 532 14.57 60.68 19.21
N PRO A 533 15.39 61.11 18.23
CA PRO A 533 14.93 61.38 16.86
C PRO A 533 14.42 60.12 16.14
N ARG A 534 14.74 58.93 16.67
CA ARG A 534 14.23 57.64 16.20
C ARG A 534 12.71 57.49 16.33
N ILE A 535 12.06 58.26 17.21
CA ILE A 535 10.60 58.23 17.38
C ILE A 535 9.89 58.62 16.08
N VAL A 536 10.32 59.71 15.43
CA VAL A 536 9.71 60.21 14.18
C VAL A 536 9.83 59.20 13.04
N VAL A 537 10.97 58.50 12.94
CA VAL A 537 11.19 57.45 11.94
C VAL A 537 10.25 56.26 12.18
N LEU A 538 10.10 55.83 13.43
CA LEU A 538 9.20 54.72 13.78
C LEU A 538 7.72 55.09 13.61
N GLU A 539 7.34 56.34 13.83
CA GLU A 539 5.97 56.83 13.56
C GLU A 539 5.65 56.79 12.05
N GLN A 540 6.61 57.14 11.19
CA GLN A 540 6.46 56.98 9.73
C GLN A 540 6.42 55.49 9.31
N GLU A 541 7.23 54.63 9.93
CA GLU A 541 7.15 53.18 9.73
C GLU A 541 5.81 52.59 10.21
N LEU A 542 5.23 53.13 11.29
CA LEU A 542 3.93 52.71 11.81
C LEU A 542 2.83 53.01 10.79
N VAL A 543 2.72 54.25 10.30
CA VAL A 543 1.70 54.64 9.30
C VAL A 543 1.75 53.71 8.07
N ARG A 544 2.95 53.35 7.61
CA ARG A 544 3.11 52.35 6.54
C ARG A 544 2.62 50.97 6.94
N ALA A 545 3.00 50.46 8.12
CA ALA A 545 2.56 49.16 8.62
C ALA A 545 1.04 49.10 8.89
N GLU A 546 0.40 50.23 9.24
CA GLU A 546 -1.05 50.33 9.34
C GLU A 546 -1.74 50.21 7.98
N ALA A 547 -1.26 50.91 6.96
CA ALA A 547 -1.77 50.79 5.59
C ALA A 547 -1.60 49.36 5.03
N GLU A 548 -0.41 48.77 5.20
CA GLU A 548 -0.15 47.36 4.84
C GLU A 548 -1.11 46.40 5.56
N SER A 549 -1.38 46.63 6.86
CA SER A 549 -2.33 45.82 7.62
C SER A 549 -3.79 46.02 7.19
N LEU A 550 -4.23 47.23 6.86
CA LEU A 550 -5.61 47.50 6.44
C LEU A 550 -5.94 46.80 5.11
N VAL A 551 -5.02 46.82 4.15
CA VAL A 551 -5.16 46.09 2.87
C VAL A 551 -5.24 44.58 3.11
N ALA A 552 -4.39 44.03 3.98
CA ALA A 552 -4.38 42.61 4.32
C ALA A 552 -5.69 42.15 5.00
N GLU A 553 -6.23 42.94 5.93
CA GLU A 553 -7.55 42.68 6.55
C GLU A 553 -8.68 42.71 5.52
N ALA A 554 -8.70 43.72 4.63
CA ALA A 554 -9.73 43.84 3.60
C ALA A 554 -9.71 42.63 2.63
N GLN A 555 -8.53 42.20 2.20
CA GLN A 555 -8.35 41.01 1.35
C GLN A 555 -8.82 39.73 2.06
N LEU A 556 -8.37 39.48 3.30
CA LEU A 556 -8.81 38.34 4.10
C LEU A 556 -10.34 38.32 4.27
N SER A 557 -10.91 39.47 4.62
CA SER A 557 -12.34 39.66 4.85
C SER A 557 -13.16 39.29 3.59
N ASN A 558 -12.71 39.72 2.41
CA ASN A 558 -13.37 39.43 1.13
C ASN A 558 -13.21 37.97 0.69
N ILE A 559 -11.98 37.44 0.67
CA ILE A 559 -11.72 36.07 0.20
C ILE A 559 -12.38 35.05 1.14
N THR A 560 -12.42 35.32 2.45
CA THR A 560 -13.14 34.48 3.43
C THR A 560 -14.62 34.39 3.08
N ARG A 561 -15.31 35.50 2.78
CA ARG A 561 -16.74 35.48 2.40
C ARG A 561 -16.99 34.70 1.11
N GLU A 562 -16.15 34.88 0.12
CA GLU A 562 -16.24 34.20 -1.18
C GLU A 562 -16.03 32.69 -1.03
N LYS A 563 -14.90 32.28 -0.46
CA LYS A 563 -14.51 30.87 -0.31
C LYS A 563 -15.41 30.12 0.67
N LEU A 564 -15.87 30.75 1.76
CA LEU A 564 -16.82 30.14 2.70
C LEU A 564 -18.17 29.85 2.02
N LYS A 565 -18.68 30.80 1.23
CA LYS A 565 -19.91 30.61 0.46
C LYS A 565 -19.75 29.48 -0.57
N ALA A 566 -18.66 29.50 -1.35
CA ALA A 566 -18.38 28.47 -2.35
C ALA A 566 -18.26 27.06 -1.72
N ALA A 567 -17.51 26.94 -0.62
CA ALA A 567 -17.32 25.68 0.10
C ALA A 567 -18.65 25.06 0.55
N PHE A 568 -19.47 25.83 1.27
CA PHE A 568 -20.74 25.31 1.79
C PHE A 568 -21.80 25.09 0.71
N THR A 569 -21.86 25.91 -0.35
CA THR A 569 -22.70 25.61 -1.52
C THR A 569 -22.33 24.25 -2.12
N TYR A 570 -21.04 24.03 -2.40
CA TYR A 570 -20.58 22.76 -2.97
C TYR A 570 -20.87 21.55 -2.06
N GLN A 571 -20.63 21.69 -0.75
CA GLN A 571 -20.93 20.65 0.23
C GLN A 571 -22.44 20.32 0.26
N PHE A 572 -23.32 21.32 0.31
CA PHE A 572 -24.77 21.08 0.39
C PHE A 572 -25.35 20.52 -0.91
N ASP A 573 -24.84 20.90 -2.09
CA ASP A 573 -25.29 20.31 -3.36
C ASP A 573 -24.76 18.87 -3.54
N ALA A 574 -23.53 18.57 -3.14
CA ALA A 574 -23.00 17.21 -3.13
C ALA A 574 -23.75 16.29 -2.14
N MET A 575 -24.05 16.78 -0.93
CA MET A 575 -24.79 16.02 0.07
C MET A 575 -26.26 15.81 -0.35
N ARG A 576 -26.87 16.78 -1.05
CA ARG A 576 -28.22 16.64 -1.61
C ARG A 576 -28.30 15.54 -2.66
N GLU A 577 -27.37 15.51 -3.61
CA GLU A 577 -27.27 14.41 -4.58
C GLU A 577 -27.14 13.05 -3.91
N HIS A 578 -26.19 12.94 -2.97
CA HIS A 578 -25.93 11.71 -2.25
C HIS A 578 -27.18 11.20 -1.50
N CYS A 579 -27.85 12.06 -0.73
CA CYS A 579 -29.05 11.69 0.01
C CYS A 579 -30.27 11.38 -0.88
N GLU A 580 -30.42 12.05 -2.03
CA GLU A 580 -31.52 11.77 -2.96
C GLU A 580 -31.30 10.43 -3.70
N LYS A 581 -30.07 10.10 -4.10
CA LYS A 581 -29.73 8.77 -4.65
C LYS A 581 -29.89 7.66 -3.61
N LEU A 582 -29.49 7.88 -2.35
CA LEU A 582 -29.80 6.96 -1.24
C LEU A 582 -31.31 6.69 -1.10
N ALA A 583 -32.14 7.73 -1.23
CA ALA A 583 -33.59 7.61 -1.10
C ALA A 583 -34.23 6.82 -2.27
N ILE A 584 -33.67 6.91 -3.47
CA ILE A 584 -34.04 6.08 -4.63
C ILE A 584 -33.74 4.60 -4.30
N ILE A 585 -32.50 4.29 -3.93
CA ILE A 585 -32.08 2.91 -3.63
C ILE A 585 -32.88 2.32 -2.45
N ALA A 586 -33.11 3.08 -1.39
CA ALA A 586 -33.93 2.65 -0.25
C ALA A 586 -35.40 2.38 -0.63
N GLY A 587 -35.91 3.00 -1.71
CA GLY A 587 -37.22 2.69 -2.29
C GLY A 587 -37.22 1.33 -2.98
N TYR A 588 -36.34 1.13 -3.97
CA TYR A 588 -36.24 -0.14 -4.70
C TYR A 588 -35.83 -1.32 -3.81
N GLY A 589 -34.94 -1.10 -2.84
CA GLY A 589 -34.60 -2.10 -1.81
C GLY A 589 -35.78 -2.50 -0.92
N LYS A 590 -36.77 -1.63 -0.73
CA LYS A 590 -38.03 -2.04 -0.08
C LYS A 590 -38.91 -2.88 -1.02
N HIS A 591 -38.95 -2.57 -2.32
CA HIS A 591 -39.72 -3.35 -3.30
C HIS A 591 -39.15 -4.77 -3.50
N LEU A 592 -37.84 -4.97 -3.38
CA LEU A 592 -37.24 -6.32 -3.36
C LEU A 592 -37.79 -7.19 -2.20
N LEU A 593 -38.07 -6.59 -1.04
CA LEU A 593 -38.64 -7.32 0.11
C LEU A 593 -40.11 -7.73 -0.11
N GLU A 594 -40.80 -7.18 -1.11
CA GLU A 594 -42.18 -7.53 -1.46
C GLU A 594 -42.23 -8.84 -2.29
N LEU A 595 -41.08 -9.47 -2.56
CA LEU A 595 -40.94 -10.78 -3.23
C LEU A 595 -40.72 -11.95 -2.25
N ILE A 596 -40.46 -11.70 -0.96
CA ILE A 596 -40.27 -12.75 0.06
C ILE A 596 -41.63 -13.21 0.59
N ASP A 597 -41.85 -14.53 0.68
CA ASP A 597 -43.08 -15.10 1.25
C ASP A 597 -42.95 -15.24 2.79
N ASP A 598 -43.56 -14.29 3.52
CA ASP A 598 -43.57 -14.29 4.99
C ASP A 598 -44.60 -15.27 5.61
N THR A 599 -45.32 -16.06 4.79
CA THR A 599 -46.31 -17.00 5.32
C THR A 599 -45.68 -18.18 6.07
N PRO A 600 -46.24 -18.56 7.25
CA PRO A 600 -45.67 -19.63 8.07
C PRO A 600 -46.05 -21.02 7.53
N VAL A 601 -45.04 -21.85 7.25
CA VAL A 601 -45.19 -23.22 6.72
C VAL A 601 -45.47 -24.24 7.83
N THR A 602 -46.32 -25.23 7.54
CA THR A 602 -46.62 -26.32 8.48
C THR A 602 -45.40 -27.24 8.68
N PRO A 603 -45.07 -27.69 9.91
CA PRO A 603 -43.95 -28.61 10.12
C PRO A 603 -44.09 -29.93 9.33
N GLY A 604 -43.21 -30.14 8.34
CA GLY A 604 -43.23 -31.29 7.41
C GLY A 604 -43.81 -30.98 6.02
N GLU A 605 -44.33 -29.78 5.80
CA GLU A 605 -44.68 -29.22 4.50
C GLU A 605 -43.49 -28.42 3.93
N THR A 606 -43.39 -28.29 2.61
CA THR A 606 -42.34 -27.52 1.93
C THR A 606 -42.86 -26.15 1.49
N ARG A 607 -41.97 -25.16 1.40
CA ARG A 607 -42.24 -23.88 0.72
C ARG A 607 -42.77 -24.11 -0.71
N ASN A 608 -43.51 -23.13 -1.23
CA ASN A 608 -43.84 -23.06 -2.67
C ASN A 608 -42.57 -22.80 -3.48
N ALA A 609 -42.58 -23.18 -4.76
CA ALA A 609 -41.49 -22.83 -5.67
C ALA A 609 -41.47 -21.31 -5.95
N TYR A 610 -40.30 -20.69 -5.89
CA TYR A 610 -40.09 -19.27 -6.15
C TYR A 610 -39.97 -18.98 -7.65
N ASP A 611 -40.58 -17.88 -8.10
CA ASP A 611 -40.60 -17.42 -9.51
C ASP A 611 -40.38 -15.90 -9.62
N GLY A 612 -39.77 -15.28 -8.59
CA GLY A 612 -39.58 -13.82 -8.53
C GLY A 612 -38.36 -13.30 -9.30
N TYR A 613 -37.53 -14.18 -9.88
CA TYR A 613 -36.25 -13.84 -10.52
C TYR A 613 -36.34 -12.79 -11.65
N GLU A 614 -37.42 -12.77 -12.43
CA GLU A 614 -37.62 -11.74 -13.46
C GLU A 614 -38.00 -10.38 -12.85
N ALA A 615 -38.80 -10.39 -11.78
CA ALA A 615 -39.20 -9.18 -11.07
C ALA A 615 -38.05 -8.56 -10.25
N SER A 616 -37.26 -9.39 -9.53
CA SER A 616 -36.11 -8.90 -8.75
C SER A 616 -35.05 -8.27 -9.65
N LYS A 617 -34.82 -8.85 -10.83
CA LYS A 617 -33.97 -8.29 -11.88
C LYS A 617 -34.52 -6.97 -12.43
N ALA A 618 -35.82 -6.90 -12.76
CA ALA A 618 -36.44 -5.67 -13.25
C ALA A 618 -36.31 -4.51 -12.24
N ILE A 619 -36.49 -4.79 -10.94
CA ILE A 619 -36.32 -3.81 -9.86
C ILE A 619 -34.90 -3.22 -9.80
N ILE A 620 -33.86 -4.02 -10.10
CA ILE A 620 -32.49 -3.51 -10.22
C ILE A 620 -32.31 -2.63 -11.46
N GLN A 621 -32.88 -3.01 -12.60
CA GLN A 621 -32.78 -2.22 -13.84
C GLN A 621 -33.50 -0.87 -13.72
N ASP A 622 -34.70 -0.85 -13.14
CA ASP A 622 -35.43 0.38 -12.81
C ASP A 622 -34.62 1.29 -11.85
N CYS A 623 -33.87 0.69 -10.91
CA CYS A 623 -33.02 1.43 -9.99
C CYS A 623 -31.79 2.04 -10.68
N GLU A 624 -31.12 1.29 -11.57
CA GLU A 624 -29.99 1.76 -12.40
C GLU A 624 -30.42 2.92 -13.30
N ASP A 625 -31.57 2.81 -13.98
CA ASP A 625 -32.15 3.88 -14.79
C ASP A 625 -32.52 5.10 -13.93
N ALA A 626 -33.11 4.91 -12.74
CA ALA A 626 -33.46 6.01 -11.84
C ALA A 626 -32.23 6.76 -11.28
N LEU A 627 -31.13 6.05 -11.00
CA LEU A 627 -29.86 6.64 -10.58
C LEU A 627 -29.16 7.39 -11.72
N THR A 628 -29.15 6.81 -12.92
CA THR A 628 -28.52 7.37 -14.12
C THR A 628 -29.24 8.61 -14.63
N ASN A 629 -30.57 8.61 -14.59
CA ASN A 629 -31.41 9.74 -15.01
C ASN A 629 -31.65 10.79 -13.89
N TRP A 630 -31.00 10.67 -12.72
CA TRP A 630 -31.12 11.67 -11.66
C TRP A 630 -30.46 13.00 -12.05
N VAL A 631 -31.18 14.11 -11.90
CA VAL A 631 -30.71 15.46 -12.19
C VAL A 631 -31.16 16.43 -11.09
N GLN A 632 -30.26 17.31 -10.63
CA GLN A 632 -30.50 18.31 -9.58
C GLN A 632 -31.75 19.21 -9.75
N GLN A 633 -32.29 19.31 -10.97
CA GLN A 633 -33.51 20.07 -11.29
C GLN A 633 -34.80 19.31 -10.98
N ASN A 634 -34.75 17.97 -11.04
CA ASN A 634 -35.87 17.06 -10.73
C ASN A 634 -35.93 16.69 -9.23
N ALA A 635 -35.06 17.30 -8.42
CA ALA A 635 -34.93 17.08 -6.98
C ALA A 635 -36.27 17.23 -6.25
N SER A 636 -36.72 16.15 -5.59
CA SER A 636 -38.03 16.07 -4.93
C SER A 636 -38.16 17.02 -3.73
N VAL A 637 -37.05 17.34 -3.06
CA VAL A 637 -37.01 18.14 -1.82
C VAL A 637 -36.66 19.62 -2.09
N SER A 638 -37.63 20.37 -2.61
CA SER A 638 -37.48 21.83 -2.82
C SER A 638 -37.61 22.63 -1.51
N SER A 639 -36.54 23.35 -1.12
CA SER A 639 -36.47 24.13 0.13
C SER A 639 -37.28 25.44 0.09
N LYS A 640 -38.60 25.32 0.29
CA LYS A 640 -39.55 26.44 0.31
C LYS A 640 -39.34 27.36 1.53
N LEU A 641 -38.44 28.35 1.43
CA LEU A 641 -38.27 29.40 2.45
C LEU A 641 -39.61 30.01 2.86
N SER A 642 -39.81 30.24 4.17
CA SER A 642 -41.00 30.92 4.69
C SER A 642 -41.16 32.31 4.07
N THR A 643 -42.39 32.83 4.03
CA THR A 643 -42.68 34.18 3.52
C THR A 643 -41.86 35.25 4.24
N ARG A 644 -41.71 35.13 5.57
CA ARG A 644 -40.85 35.99 6.40
C ARG A 644 -39.36 35.90 6.03
N ALA A 645 -38.84 34.71 5.74
CA ALA A 645 -37.44 34.55 5.29
C ALA A 645 -37.22 35.08 3.85
N ARG A 646 -38.21 34.89 2.97
CA ARG A 646 -38.19 35.47 1.60
C ARG A 646 -38.21 37.00 1.66
N THR A 647 -39.12 37.64 2.37
CA THR A 647 -39.19 39.11 2.46
C THR A 647 -37.95 39.69 3.15
N LEU A 648 -37.41 39.06 4.20
CA LEU A 648 -36.16 39.51 4.83
C LEU A 648 -34.95 39.36 3.88
N SER A 649 -34.81 38.25 3.15
CA SER A 649 -33.69 38.05 2.22
C SER A 649 -33.80 38.89 0.94
N GLN A 650 -35.02 39.23 0.50
CA GLN A 650 -35.27 40.22 -0.55
C GLN A 650 -34.96 41.63 -0.05
N ARG A 651 -35.45 42.03 1.13
CA ARG A 651 -35.16 43.35 1.73
C ARG A 651 -33.65 43.55 1.94
N ARG A 652 -32.93 42.51 2.40
CA ARG A 652 -31.46 42.55 2.56
C ARG A 652 -30.72 42.63 1.21
N ARG A 653 -31.16 41.89 0.17
CA ARG A 653 -30.58 42.01 -1.19
C ARG A 653 -30.86 43.39 -1.82
N ASN A 654 -32.06 43.93 -1.64
CA ASN A 654 -32.43 45.24 -2.16
C ASN A 654 -31.72 46.38 -1.41
N ALA A 655 -31.52 46.26 -0.09
CA ALA A 655 -30.68 47.18 0.67
C ALA A 655 -29.21 47.11 0.20
N SER A 656 -28.66 45.90 0.05
CA SER A 656 -27.28 45.71 -0.46
C SER A 656 -27.08 46.19 -1.90
N ARG A 657 -28.14 46.27 -2.72
CA ARG A 657 -28.09 46.91 -4.05
C ARG A 657 -28.11 48.44 -3.96
N ARG A 658 -28.89 49.02 -3.02
CA ARG A 658 -28.91 50.48 -2.78
C ARG A 658 -27.64 50.99 -2.11
N GLN A 659 -26.95 50.14 -1.35
CA GLN A 659 -25.68 50.45 -0.70
C GLN A 659 -24.46 50.13 -1.61
N GLY A 660 -24.69 49.98 -2.92
CA GLY A 660 -23.67 49.88 -3.96
C GLY A 660 -23.34 51.23 -4.63
N GLU A 661 -24.21 52.24 -4.47
CA GLU A 661 -23.78 53.64 -4.57
C GLU A 661 -22.95 53.97 -3.32
N GLY A 662 -21.92 54.79 -3.48
CA GLY A 662 -20.92 55.06 -2.44
C GLY A 662 -21.55 55.58 -1.15
N VAL A 663 -21.22 54.94 -0.02
CA VAL A 663 -21.51 55.50 1.30
C VAL A 663 -20.59 56.70 1.49
N ASP A 664 -21.14 57.91 1.39
CA ASP A 664 -20.39 59.11 1.73
C ASP A 664 -20.06 59.12 3.23
N LEU A 665 -18.78 59.30 3.53
CA LEU A 665 -18.22 59.32 4.89
C LEU A 665 -17.94 60.76 5.37
N SER A 666 -18.21 61.78 4.55
CA SER A 666 -18.03 63.21 4.88
C SER A 666 -18.72 63.68 6.16
N HIS A 667 -19.71 62.91 6.65
CA HIS A 667 -20.48 63.19 7.87
C HIS A 667 -19.99 62.43 9.12
N GLN A 668 -18.86 61.71 9.06
CA GLN A 668 -18.35 60.91 10.19
C GLN A 668 -17.26 61.61 11.02
N ASP A 669 -16.72 62.74 10.55
CA ASP A 669 -15.80 63.56 11.33
C ASP A 669 -16.52 64.31 12.47
N GLN A 670 -16.04 64.11 13.70
CA GLN A 670 -16.44 64.98 14.82
C GLN A 670 -15.83 66.37 14.64
N PRO A 671 -16.56 67.46 14.95
CA PRO A 671 -16.01 68.82 14.87
C PRO A 671 -14.90 69.00 15.90
N LEU A 672 -13.66 68.94 15.44
CA LEU A 672 -12.47 69.32 16.22
C LEU A 672 -12.44 70.84 16.37
N ASP A 673 -12.90 71.33 17.51
CA ASP A 673 -12.89 72.75 17.86
C ASP A 673 -11.44 73.26 17.99
N ARG A 674 -10.96 73.96 16.96
CA ARG A 674 -9.64 74.62 16.93
C ARG A 674 -9.65 75.90 16.10
N GLU A 675 -9.46 77.03 16.77
CA GLU A 675 -9.09 78.31 16.17
C GLU A 675 -7.66 78.27 15.60
N SER A 676 -7.50 77.92 14.32
CA SER A 676 -6.38 78.38 13.49
C SER A 676 -6.62 78.10 12.00
N GLY A 677 -7.32 79.01 11.34
CA GLY A 677 -7.56 78.90 9.89
C GLY A 677 -6.29 79.16 9.07
N LEU A 678 -5.78 78.14 8.39
CA LEU A 678 -4.82 78.24 7.27
C LEU A 678 -4.69 76.89 6.53
N TRP A 679 -5.71 76.53 5.75
CA TRP A 679 -5.60 75.47 4.74
C TRP A 679 -6.44 75.83 3.51
N ILE A 680 -5.84 75.73 2.33
CA ILE A 680 -6.46 76.09 1.05
C ILE A 680 -6.64 74.81 0.23
N PRO A 681 -7.83 74.51 -0.30
CA PRO A 681 -8.07 73.31 -1.11
C PRO A 681 -7.20 73.27 -2.37
N ALA A 682 -6.75 72.07 -2.75
CA ALA A 682 -5.86 71.84 -3.89
C ALA A 682 -6.42 72.25 -5.27
N SER A 683 -7.68 72.68 -5.35
CA SER A 683 -8.35 73.18 -6.56
C SER A 683 -7.95 74.60 -6.98
N GLU A 684 -7.26 75.37 -6.14
CA GLU A 684 -6.88 76.77 -6.45
C GLU A 684 -5.45 76.94 -7.03
N HIS A 685 -4.69 75.85 -7.20
CA HIS A 685 -3.40 75.88 -7.90
C HIS A 685 -3.58 75.78 -9.43
N GLN A 686 -3.54 76.92 -10.14
CA GLN A 686 -3.55 76.98 -11.61
C GLN A 686 -2.17 77.29 -12.23
N GLY A 687 -1.82 76.56 -13.29
CA GLY A 687 -0.71 76.84 -14.22
C GLY A 687 0.65 76.28 -13.81
N ASN A 688 1.51 75.76 -14.70
CA ASN A 688 1.49 75.68 -16.17
C ASN A 688 2.40 74.54 -16.67
N GLY A 689 2.24 74.10 -17.92
CA GLY A 689 3.37 73.58 -18.72
C GLY A 689 3.42 72.09 -19.04
N TYR A 690 2.69 71.70 -20.10
CA TYR A 690 3.06 70.81 -21.21
C TYR A 690 4.25 69.83 -21.12
N GLU A 691 3.95 68.58 -21.51
CA GLU A 691 4.61 67.75 -22.55
C GLU A 691 6.05 67.22 -22.28
N ASP A 692 6.38 65.93 -22.51
CA ASP A 692 5.52 64.75 -22.78
C ASP A 692 6.16 63.46 -22.16
N GLU A 693 6.22 62.20 -22.64
CA GLU A 693 6.05 61.52 -23.94
C GLU A 693 5.70 60.00 -23.67
N GLU A 694 5.74 59.11 -24.67
CA GLU A 694 5.37 57.66 -24.58
C GLU A 694 6.46 56.80 -23.85
N ASP A 695 6.23 55.56 -23.38
CA ASP A 695 6.08 54.32 -24.18
C ASP A 695 5.60 53.09 -23.34
N GLU A 696 5.18 51.99 -24.00
CA GLU A 696 4.59 50.77 -23.39
C GLU A 696 5.53 49.53 -23.26
N ASP A 697 5.35 48.79 -22.15
CA ASP A 697 5.58 47.34 -21.88
C ASP A 697 6.78 46.48 -22.42
N ALA A 698 7.25 45.60 -21.50
CA ALA A 698 7.99 44.32 -21.71
C ALA A 698 9.50 44.38 -22.11
N PRO A 699 10.29 43.27 -22.03
CA PRO A 699 10.04 41.94 -21.46
C PRO A 699 11.09 41.49 -20.39
N SER A 700 11.15 40.18 -20.08
CA SER A 700 12.05 39.56 -19.09
C SER A 700 13.49 39.28 -19.58
N THR A 701 14.51 39.26 -18.69
CA THR A 701 15.35 38.05 -18.38
C THR A 701 16.57 38.28 -17.44
N VAL A 702 16.91 37.23 -16.66
CA VAL A 702 18.26 36.67 -16.34
C VAL A 702 19.47 37.60 -16.01
N ALA A 703 19.71 37.75 -14.69
CA ALA A 703 20.94 37.44 -13.94
C ALA A 703 22.29 38.21 -14.05
N THR A 704 23.04 38.09 -12.92
CA THR A 704 24.51 38.07 -12.71
C THR A 704 25.33 39.36 -12.45
N GLU A 705 26.03 39.32 -11.30
CA GLU A 705 27.40 39.76 -11.02
C GLU A 705 27.85 41.25 -10.84
N THR A 706 28.04 41.59 -9.56
CA THR A 706 29.26 42.17 -8.95
C THR A 706 30.00 43.38 -9.54
N ARG A 707 29.87 44.52 -8.83
CA ARG A 707 30.96 45.47 -8.45
C ARG A 707 30.37 46.44 -7.38
N GLY A 708 31.09 47.07 -6.45
CA GLY A 708 32.54 47.27 -6.27
C GLY A 708 33.02 48.54 -7.01
N ARG A 709 33.75 49.50 -6.42
CA ARG A 709 34.29 49.68 -5.05
C ARG A 709 34.84 51.11 -4.98
N GLU A 710 34.72 51.80 -3.85
CA GLU A 710 35.62 52.88 -3.38
C GLU A 710 35.31 53.09 -1.87
N GLU A 711 36.15 53.68 -1.02
CA GLU A 711 37.21 54.68 -1.24
C GLU A 711 38.65 54.16 -0.98
N GLU A 712 39.66 54.98 -1.28
CA GLU A 712 41.05 54.83 -0.81
C GLU A 712 41.41 55.89 0.25
N ARG A 713 42.27 55.51 1.20
CA ARG A 713 43.26 56.41 1.81
C ARG A 713 44.59 55.68 2.01
N ALA A 714 45.69 56.43 1.91
CA ALA A 714 47.01 55.89 1.65
C ALA A 714 48.04 56.19 2.76
N ILE A 715 48.94 55.22 2.97
CA ILE A 715 50.36 55.37 3.37
C ILE A 715 50.66 56.13 4.67
N ALA A 716 51.15 55.41 5.69
CA ALA A 716 52.55 55.51 6.18
C ALA A 716 52.83 54.56 7.36
N ALA A 717 54.08 54.06 7.43
CA ALA A 717 54.66 53.12 8.42
C ALA A 717 54.28 51.64 8.23
#